data_AF-A0A914C334-F1
#
_entry.id   AF-A0A914C334-F1
#
_cell.length_a   1.000
_cell.length_b   1.000
_cell.length_c   1.000
_cell.angle_alpha   90.00
_cell.angle_beta   90.00
_cell.angle_gamma   90.00
#
_symmetry.space_group_name_H-M   'P 1'
#
loop_
_entity.id
_entity.type
_entity.pdbx_description
1 polymer ?
#
loop_
_entity_poly.entity_id
_entity_poly.type
_entity_poly.pdbx_seq_one_letter_code
_entity_poly.pdbx_strand_id
1 'polypeptide(L)'
;MVRPFEKRKRQSLFINNKNPDDPDAHANFIKINRAYEVLKDEELRKKYDQFGEAGLKDDFQGGNQYQSWQFYRDNFGIYDDDPEIVTLSRADFQQAVVDSGDLWFINFYSTFCGHCHQLAPTWRELARQMEGVIRIGAVNCAEDPMLCQSHQVMGYPSLVAFPERLFYQGPRELNKLVEFIMSKLNVEMHRVTFKNFEALSTEWVKYAGKPWVIDFCDDEEYCLSKINRRKLAAMLDGLANIGTVKCPEVQRDLLCKKIRNSGVAFFPTGQINKEHEYELSSLDPKEIYNEVLSIMPDIIEISQQQYQELLEQSENGLEIPTIIRFIKESESSMDQNQERELKKLPNMFPDIKFYTADCAKLEDGCAQFHIDTYPKFVMFKTSGGYEINYSKKQSVHDIAAFIRESFDSHLNSLTDEQYTNALLSESEDELWIIDYFAPWCPPCLKLIPELRSIPDNLAGLKIHTGTLDCVGHKEICQKAGIGSYPTTIMYYKGHEHKNVGYHSTEEIVEFINDILNPSVEELNFETFTNQVINREEGRVWVVDFFAPWCGPCQQLAPEYRKMARAMRETNDKVSFGSVDCDAHRNLCVQQGINTYPTIRLFSGKLTNKAVDYPSNWWRDAGSMKKWVTEWLPSLVEKLGHEFYQEVLGSTEPWLVDFYAPWCGHCVQFAPSFEQVAKLKLETESLYGQPAFKIALFCYSECCECTSSSQVQLALFLVFPMRTNERPLGVFERIDYPSNWWRDAGSMQRWVTEWLPSLVEKLGHEFYQEVLGSTEPWLVDFYAPWCGHCVQFAPSFEQVAKMLEGKVRLAKIDCDQYPGACQTAQVRAYPSVRLYVGASHQGQRQEATGIPIQSQHPETIVNFIKQTLRQHKKRFEDEL
;
A
#
# COMPACT_ATOMS: atom_id res chain seq x y z
N MET A 1 -20.08 23.46 -4.16
CA MET A 1 -19.43 24.65 -3.56
C MET A 1 -18.46 25.25 -4.55
N VAL A 2 -18.89 26.33 -5.21
CA VAL A 2 -18.00 27.21 -5.98
C VAL A 2 -17.04 27.86 -5.00
N ARG A 3 -15.73 27.68 -5.26
CA ARG A 3 -14.58 28.45 -4.76
C ARG A 3 -14.20 28.36 -3.27
N PRO A 4 -13.32 27.42 -2.91
CA PRO A 4 -12.25 27.66 -1.94
C PRO A 4 -11.30 28.80 -2.40
N PHE A 5 -11.20 29.03 -3.71
CA PHE A 5 -10.23 29.93 -4.35
C PHE A 5 -10.50 31.43 -4.16
N GLU A 6 -11.74 31.90 -4.31
CA GLU A 6 -12.08 33.32 -4.04
C GLU A 6 -11.97 33.69 -2.56
N LYS A 7 -12.10 32.70 -1.66
CA LYS A 7 -11.92 32.94 -0.23
C LYS A 7 -10.46 33.24 0.11
N ARG A 8 -9.46 32.60 -0.52
CA ARG A 8 -8.03 32.79 -0.16
C ARG A 8 -7.49 34.18 -0.51
N LYS A 9 -7.85 34.77 -1.66
CA LYS A 9 -7.50 36.18 -1.97
C LYS A 9 -8.12 37.17 -0.97
N ARG A 10 -9.36 36.93 -0.53
CA ARG A 10 -10.02 37.72 0.53
C ARG A 10 -9.46 37.46 1.93
N GLN A 11 -8.95 36.26 2.23
CA GLN A 11 -8.36 35.90 3.54
C GLN A 11 -7.08 36.66 3.86
N SER A 12 -6.32 37.04 2.83
CA SER A 12 -5.15 37.92 2.97
C SER A 12 -5.51 39.31 3.55
N LEU A 13 -6.77 39.76 3.44
CA LEU A 13 -7.20 41.05 3.98
C LEU A 13 -7.27 41.08 5.53
N PHE A 14 -7.31 39.92 6.20
CA PHE A 14 -7.48 39.82 7.65
C PHE A 14 -6.16 39.65 8.43
N ILE A 15 -5.01 39.67 7.74
CA ILE A 15 -3.71 39.63 8.42
C ILE A 15 -3.48 41.00 9.08
N ASN A 16 -3.03 40.99 10.34
CA ASN A 16 -2.85 42.16 11.20
C ASN A 16 -2.15 43.36 10.51
N ASN A 17 -1.29 43.10 9.52
CA ASN A 17 -0.60 44.12 8.71
C ASN A 17 -1.51 44.96 7.77
N LYS A 18 -2.76 44.54 7.49
CA LYS A 18 -3.69 45.21 6.56
C LYS A 18 -4.83 45.94 7.28
N ASN A 19 -5.23 45.47 8.46
CA ASN A 19 -6.23 46.09 9.33
C ASN A 19 -5.65 46.33 10.74
N PRO A 20 -4.65 47.23 10.90
CA PRO A 20 -4.07 47.51 12.21
C PRO A 20 -5.07 48.14 13.19
N ASP A 21 -6.18 48.69 12.68
CA ASP A 21 -7.23 49.34 13.45
C ASP A 21 -8.36 48.39 13.90
N ASP A 22 -8.34 47.11 13.46
CA ASP A 22 -9.30 46.09 13.87
C ASP A 22 -8.67 45.16 14.92
N PRO A 23 -9.03 45.29 16.21
CA PRO A 23 -8.48 44.47 17.28
C PRO A 23 -8.82 42.98 17.15
N ASP A 24 -9.86 42.63 16.37
CA ASP A 24 -10.30 41.24 16.16
C ASP A 24 -9.69 40.60 14.91
N ALA A 25 -8.92 41.34 14.11
CA ALA A 25 -8.36 40.85 12.85
C ALA A 25 -7.53 39.56 13.04
N HIS A 26 -6.68 39.52 14.08
CA HIS A 26 -5.89 38.33 14.41
C HIS A 26 -6.77 37.15 14.81
N ALA A 27 -7.76 37.35 15.69
CA ALA A 27 -8.66 36.29 16.15
C ALA A 27 -9.51 35.72 15.00
N ASN A 28 -9.97 36.59 14.09
CA ASN A 28 -10.71 36.19 12.89
C ASN A 28 -9.83 35.42 11.91
N PHE A 29 -8.57 35.83 11.73
CA PHE A 29 -7.62 35.10 10.89
C PHE A 29 -7.28 33.72 11.46
N ILE A 30 -7.05 33.60 12.79
CA ILE A 30 -6.79 32.31 13.45
C ILE A 30 -7.95 31.32 13.24
N LYS A 31 -9.21 31.77 13.32
CA LYS A 31 -10.38 30.92 13.04
C LYS A 31 -10.34 30.35 11.62
N ILE A 32 -9.97 31.18 10.64
CA ILE A 32 -9.90 30.77 9.24
C ILE A 32 -8.70 29.86 9.00
N ASN A 33 -7.54 30.18 9.58
CA ASN A 33 -6.34 29.36 9.46
C ASN A 33 -6.57 27.96 10.05
N ARG A 34 -7.18 27.89 11.25
CA ARG A 34 -7.61 26.62 11.84
C ARG A 34 -8.53 25.83 10.90
N ALA A 35 -9.55 26.48 10.34
CA ALA A 35 -10.44 25.81 9.39
C ALA A 35 -9.68 25.31 8.15
N TYR A 36 -8.69 26.07 7.66
CA TYR A 36 -7.85 25.63 6.54
C TYR A 36 -6.96 24.44 6.91
N GLU A 37 -6.29 24.48 8.07
CA GLU A 37 -5.43 23.40 8.56
C GLU A 37 -6.22 22.10 8.79
N VAL A 38 -7.46 22.20 9.28
CA VAL A 38 -8.36 21.05 9.44
C VAL A 38 -8.86 20.54 8.09
N LEU A 39 -9.27 21.44 7.17
CA LEU A 39 -9.88 21.03 5.90
C LEU A 39 -8.87 20.59 4.83
N LYS A 40 -7.59 20.96 4.99
CA LYS A 40 -6.50 20.51 4.10
C LYS A 40 -6.01 19.11 4.48
N ASP A 41 -6.09 18.76 5.76
CA ASP A 41 -5.70 17.45 6.30
C ASP A 41 -6.90 16.50 6.24
N GLU A 42 -6.70 15.32 5.67
CA GLU A 42 -7.80 14.41 5.33
C GLU A 42 -8.45 13.80 6.57
N GLU A 43 -7.61 13.38 7.52
CA GLU A 43 -8.03 12.77 8.79
C GLU A 43 -8.76 13.79 9.67
N LEU A 44 -8.19 14.99 9.81
CA LEU A 44 -8.83 16.06 10.60
C LEU A 44 -10.15 16.50 9.97
N ARG A 45 -10.22 16.57 8.64
CA ARG A 45 -11.46 16.91 7.93
C ARG A 45 -12.54 15.87 8.16
N LYS A 46 -12.24 14.58 8.01
CA LYS A 46 -13.20 13.49 8.24
C LYS A 46 -13.70 13.51 9.67
N LYS A 47 -12.81 13.68 10.64
CA LYS A 47 -13.18 13.78 12.06
C LYS A 47 -14.10 14.96 12.33
N TYR A 48 -13.83 16.10 11.69
CA TYR A 48 -14.70 17.26 11.76
C TYR A 48 -16.06 17.01 11.09
N ASP A 49 -16.08 16.37 9.92
CA ASP A 49 -17.32 16.03 9.21
C ASP A 49 -18.18 15.04 10.02
N GLN A 50 -17.56 14.12 10.77
CA GLN A 50 -18.24 13.10 11.57
C GLN A 50 -18.67 13.56 12.97
N PHE A 51 -17.84 14.36 13.66
CA PHE A 51 -18.03 14.70 15.08
C PHE A 51 -18.04 16.21 15.36
N GLY A 52 -17.88 17.04 14.33
CA GLY A 52 -17.73 18.48 14.47
C GLY A 52 -16.48 18.90 15.25
N GLU A 53 -16.49 20.12 15.78
CA GLU A 53 -15.38 20.65 16.61
C GLU A 53 -15.11 19.82 17.88
N ALA A 54 -16.08 19.03 18.35
CA ALA A 54 -15.89 18.19 19.54
C ALA A 54 -14.86 17.08 19.28
N GLY A 55 -14.80 16.55 18.05
CA GLY A 55 -13.81 15.56 17.65
C GLY A 55 -12.37 16.11 17.60
N LEU A 56 -12.19 17.40 17.35
CA LEU A 56 -10.86 18.00 17.16
C LEU A 56 -10.14 18.39 18.46
N LYS A 57 -10.79 18.24 19.62
CA LYS A 57 -10.30 18.77 20.90
C LYS A 57 -8.97 18.20 21.37
N ASP A 58 -8.68 16.94 21.06
CA ASP A 58 -7.48 16.24 21.52
C ASP A 58 -6.34 16.19 20.48
N ASP A 59 -6.66 16.31 19.18
CA ASP A 59 -5.69 16.14 18.08
C ASP A 59 -5.20 17.45 17.46
N PHE A 60 -5.90 18.57 17.71
CA PHE A 60 -5.54 19.86 17.09
C PHE A 60 -5.46 20.99 18.11
N GLN A 61 -4.29 21.13 18.75
CA GLN A 61 -3.89 22.40 19.37
C GLN A 61 -3.41 23.33 18.26
N GLY A 62 -4.35 24.03 17.62
CA GLY A 62 -4.06 24.91 16.48
C GLY A 62 -2.85 25.80 16.75
N GLY A 63 -1.76 25.55 16.02
CA GLY A 63 -0.57 26.38 16.08
C GLY A 63 -0.90 27.78 15.58
N ASN A 64 -0.47 28.80 16.32
CA ASN A 64 -0.44 30.20 15.88
C ASN A 64 0.56 30.44 14.71
N GLN A 65 0.91 29.39 13.97
CA GLN A 65 1.87 29.44 12.87
C GLN A 65 1.10 29.61 11.57
N TYR A 66 1.13 30.84 11.07
CA TYR A 66 0.67 31.19 9.74
C TYR A 66 1.72 32.06 9.06
N GLN A 67 1.71 32.06 7.73
CA GLN A 67 2.71 32.78 6.97
C GLN A 67 2.35 34.27 6.85
N SER A 68 3.30 35.09 6.40
CA SER A 68 3.07 36.52 6.20
C SER A 68 2.06 36.78 5.07
N TRP A 69 1.46 37.98 5.06
CA TRP A 69 0.59 38.38 3.95
C TRP A 69 1.27 38.32 2.59
N GLN A 70 2.54 38.74 2.53
CA GLN A 70 3.33 38.70 1.31
C GLN A 70 3.46 37.26 0.79
N PHE A 71 3.62 36.29 1.69
CA PHE A 71 3.64 34.88 1.31
C PHE A 71 2.32 34.43 0.66
N TYR A 72 1.17 34.72 1.26
CA TYR A 72 -0.12 34.32 0.67
C TYR A 72 -0.45 35.03 -0.64
N ARG A 73 0.06 36.26 -0.84
CA ARG A 73 -0.14 37.00 -2.08
C ARG A 73 0.78 36.53 -3.21
N ASP A 74 2.05 36.34 -2.89
CA ASP A 74 3.10 36.19 -3.91
C ASP A 74 3.57 34.74 -4.08
N ASN A 75 3.40 33.88 -3.06
CA ASN A 75 4.03 32.56 -3.01
C ASN A 75 3.07 31.37 -2.95
N PHE A 76 1.82 31.61 -2.54
CA PHE A 76 0.85 30.54 -2.28
C PHE A 76 -0.01 30.26 -3.52
N GLY A 77 -0.18 28.98 -3.88
CA GLY A 77 -1.02 28.58 -5.03
C GLY A 77 -0.48 29.04 -6.38
N ILE A 78 0.81 28.81 -6.65
CA ILE A 78 1.51 29.36 -7.84
C ILE A 78 0.77 29.09 -9.15
N TYR A 79 0.17 27.91 -9.31
CA TYR A 79 -0.48 27.47 -10.55
C TYR A 79 -1.99 27.26 -10.43
N ASP A 80 -2.60 27.68 -9.32
CA ASP A 80 -3.99 27.39 -9.01
C ASP A 80 -4.99 28.07 -9.96
N ASP A 81 -4.59 29.21 -10.53
CA ASP A 81 -5.39 30.01 -11.47
C ASP A 81 -5.06 29.67 -12.96
N ASP A 82 -4.20 28.67 -13.24
CA ASP A 82 -3.70 28.33 -14.58
C ASP A 82 -4.31 27.00 -15.10
N PRO A 83 -5.37 27.02 -15.91
CA PRO A 83 -6.13 25.81 -16.28
C PRO A 83 -5.33 24.82 -17.14
N GLU A 84 -4.31 25.27 -17.87
CA GLU A 84 -3.43 24.43 -18.70
C GLU A 84 -2.39 23.65 -17.86
N ILE A 85 -2.24 23.99 -16.57
CA ILE A 85 -1.29 23.34 -15.66
C ILE A 85 -2.07 22.46 -14.68
N VAL A 86 -1.82 21.15 -14.75
CA VAL A 86 -2.45 20.20 -13.83
C VAL A 86 -1.65 20.13 -12.53
N THR A 87 -2.21 20.62 -11.43
CA THR A 87 -1.65 20.42 -10.08
C THR A 87 -1.90 18.99 -9.63
N LEU A 88 -0.83 18.26 -9.31
CA LEU A 88 -0.88 16.84 -8.98
C LEU A 88 -0.53 16.62 -7.49
N SER A 89 -1.16 15.60 -6.90
CA SER A 89 -0.92 15.13 -5.51
C SER A 89 -0.53 13.66 -5.51
N ARG A 90 -0.04 13.12 -4.38
CA ARG A 90 0.32 11.69 -4.26
C ARG A 90 -0.81 10.74 -4.68
N ALA A 91 -2.07 11.10 -4.38
CA ALA A 91 -3.23 10.28 -4.69
C ALA A 91 -3.44 10.09 -6.20
N ASP A 92 -3.22 11.16 -6.97
CA ASP A 92 -3.59 11.15 -8.40
C ASP A 92 -2.36 10.99 -9.31
N PHE A 93 -1.13 11.13 -8.78
CA PHE A 93 0.08 11.19 -9.60
C PHE A 93 0.33 9.92 -10.41
N GLN A 94 0.24 8.75 -9.77
CA GLN A 94 0.52 7.47 -10.42
C GLN A 94 -0.39 7.27 -11.64
N GLN A 95 -1.69 7.38 -11.43
CA GLN A 95 -2.68 7.22 -12.50
C GLN A 95 -2.59 8.32 -13.56
N ALA A 96 -2.58 9.58 -13.14
CA ALA A 96 -2.66 10.71 -14.06
C ALA A 96 -1.41 10.82 -14.94
N VAL A 97 -0.24 10.37 -14.45
CA VAL A 97 1.05 10.58 -15.10
C VAL A 97 1.68 9.29 -15.60
N VAL A 98 1.81 8.29 -14.73
CA VAL A 98 2.58 7.08 -15.03
C VAL A 98 1.75 6.13 -15.90
N ASP A 99 0.47 5.99 -15.58
CA ASP A 99 -0.40 5.00 -16.21
C ASP A 99 -1.27 5.60 -17.32
N SER A 100 -1.23 6.92 -17.55
CA SER A 100 -2.08 7.58 -18.54
C SER A 100 -1.70 7.25 -19.99
N GLY A 101 -0.46 6.83 -20.21
CA GLY A 101 0.16 6.65 -21.53
C GLY A 101 0.52 7.97 -22.24
N ASP A 102 0.16 9.12 -21.66
CA ASP A 102 0.45 10.43 -22.22
C ASP A 102 1.89 10.85 -21.91
N LEU A 103 2.49 11.67 -22.77
CA LEU A 103 3.74 12.35 -22.45
C LEU A 103 3.45 13.49 -21.48
N TRP A 104 4.07 13.45 -20.31
CA TRP A 104 3.94 14.47 -19.27
C TRP A 104 5.25 15.20 -19.06
N PHE A 105 5.18 16.51 -18.82
CA PHE A 105 6.30 17.30 -18.33
C PHE A 105 5.90 18.04 -17.06
N ILE A 106 6.57 17.71 -15.96
CA ILE A 106 6.13 18.06 -14.62
C ILE A 106 7.17 18.93 -13.93
N ASN A 107 6.71 20.03 -13.35
CA ASN A 107 7.51 20.89 -12.49
C ASN A 107 7.31 20.51 -11.01
N PHE A 108 8.30 19.84 -10.43
CA PHE A 108 8.38 19.62 -8.99
C PHE A 108 8.96 20.87 -8.34
N TYR A 109 8.12 21.60 -7.62
CA TYR A 109 8.44 22.91 -7.05
C TYR A 109 8.16 22.97 -5.56
N SER A 110 8.53 24.09 -4.93
CA SER A 110 8.14 24.41 -3.56
C SER A 110 7.64 25.85 -3.51
N THR A 111 6.61 26.13 -2.72
CA THR A 111 6.08 27.49 -2.50
C THR A 111 7.13 28.44 -1.91
N PHE A 112 8.12 27.91 -1.19
CA PHE A 112 9.21 28.69 -0.56
C PHE A 112 10.43 28.89 -1.47
N CYS A 113 10.39 28.42 -2.72
CA CYS A 113 11.54 28.41 -3.62
C CYS A 113 11.54 29.62 -4.57
N GLY A 114 12.51 30.54 -4.40
CA GLY A 114 12.64 31.73 -5.25
C GLY A 114 12.85 31.43 -6.75
N HIS A 115 13.62 30.38 -7.07
CA HIS A 115 13.82 29.95 -8.46
C HIS A 115 12.55 29.38 -9.11
N CYS A 116 11.62 28.86 -8.30
CA CYS A 116 10.35 28.32 -8.75
C CYS A 116 9.42 29.46 -9.17
N HIS A 117 9.41 30.57 -8.42
CA HIS A 117 8.72 31.81 -8.80
C HIS A 117 9.26 32.43 -10.08
N GLN A 118 10.60 32.42 -10.26
CA GLN A 118 11.22 32.90 -11.50
C GLN A 118 10.84 32.04 -12.71
N LEU A 119 10.64 30.74 -12.53
CA LEU A 119 10.25 29.82 -13.60
C LEU A 119 8.76 29.92 -13.96
N ALA A 120 7.90 30.28 -13.00
CA ALA A 120 6.45 30.19 -13.17
C ALA A 120 5.90 30.88 -14.43
N PRO A 121 6.31 32.10 -14.82
CA PRO A 121 5.85 32.71 -16.07
C PRO A 121 6.23 31.91 -17.32
N THR A 122 7.46 31.39 -17.37
CA THR A 122 7.91 30.56 -18.50
C THR A 122 7.17 29.22 -18.54
N TRP A 123 6.86 28.64 -17.38
CA TRP A 123 6.10 27.40 -17.29
C TRP A 123 4.66 27.56 -17.80
N ARG A 124 4.00 28.69 -17.48
CA ARG A 124 2.66 29.02 -18.02
C ARG A 124 2.66 29.17 -19.53
N GLU A 125 3.62 29.91 -20.07
CA GLU A 125 3.71 30.08 -21.52
C GLU A 125 4.06 28.75 -22.23
N LEU A 126 4.86 27.90 -21.61
CA LEU A 126 5.10 26.54 -22.10
C LEU A 126 3.80 25.72 -22.13
N ALA A 127 3.01 25.75 -21.05
CA ALA A 127 1.72 25.07 -20.98
C ALA A 127 0.77 25.52 -22.09
N ARG A 128 0.68 26.83 -22.32
CA ARG A 128 -0.13 27.40 -23.41
C ARG A 128 0.35 26.98 -24.81
N GLN A 129 1.67 26.89 -25.03
CA GLN A 129 2.22 26.49 -26.34
C GLN A 129 2.16 24.99 -26.64
N MET A 130 2.02 24.17 -25.60
CA MET A 130 2.02 22.71 -25.67
C MET A 130 0.65 22.11 -25.37
N GLU A 131 -0.37 22.95 -25.18
CA GLU A 131 -1.75 22.55 -24.97
C GLU A 131 -2.24 21.62 -26.10
N GLY A 132 -2.79 20.47 -25.72
CA GLY A 132 -3.22 19.41 -26.63
C GLY A 132 -2.10 18.57 -27.25
N VAL A 133 -0.83 18.98 -27.13
CA VAL A 133 0.33 18.25 -27.64
C VAL A 133 0.89 17.30 -26.57
N ILE A 134 1.10 17.83 -25.36
CA ILE A 134 1.54 17.07 -24.19
C ILE A 134 0.82 17.58 -22.94
N ARG A 135 0.96 16.86 -21.83
CA ARG A 135 0.42 17.26 -20.53
C ARG A 135 1.47 18.03 -19.73
N ILE A 136 1.10 19.19 -19.20
CA ILE A 136 1.95 19.99 -18.32
C ILE A 136 1.43 19.92 -16.89
N GLY A 137 2.28 19.46 -15.98
CA GLY A 137 1.93 19.27 -14.57
C GLY A 137 2.78 20.09 -13.61
N ALA A 138 2.29 20.23 -12.37
CA ALA A 138 3.05 20.81 -11.27
C ALA A 138 2.78 20.05 -9.97
N VAL A 139 3.84 19.76 -9.21
CA VAL A 139 3.77 19.10 -7.89
C VAL A 139 4.40 20.01 -6.85
N ASN A 140 3.63 20.34 -5.81
CA ASN A 140 4.11 21.16 -4.71
C ASN A 140 4.72 20.32 -3.60
N CYS A 141 6.04 20.18 -3.61
CA CYS A 141 6.80 19.39 -2.64
C CYS A 141 6.79 19.96 -1.21
N ALA A 142 6.34 21.20 -1.02
CA ALA A 142 6.12 21.74 0.32
C ALA A 142 4.85 21.17 0.98
N GLU A 143 3.87 20.76 0.17
CA GLU A 143 2.62 20.14 0.62
C GLU A 143 2.72 18.61 0.59
N ASP A 144 3.47 18.04 -0.37
CA ASP A 144 3.60 16.59 -0.55
C ASP A 144 5.08 16.14 -0.63
N PRO A 145 5.81 16.16 0.51
CA PRO A 145 7.23 15.83 0.52
C PRO A 145 7.51 14.34 0.21
N MET A 146 6.58 13.45 0.55
CA MET A 146 6.72 12.01 0.31
C MET A 146 6.70 11.68 -1.19
N LEU A 147 5.78 12.28 -1.95
CA LEU A 147 5.74 12.13 -3.41
C LEU A 147 7.04 12.61 -4.06
N CYS A 148 7.56 13.76 -3.63
CA CYS A 148 8.80 14.29 -4.19
C CYS A 148 10.01 13.42 -3.82
N GLN A 149 10.04 12.86 -2.61
CA GLN A 149 11.08 11.93 -2.18
C GLN A 149 11.03 10.61 -2.95
N SER A 150 9.84 10.03 -3.18
CA SER A 150 9.69 8.78 -3.94
C SER A 150 10.18 8.94 -5.39
N HIS A 151 10.00 10.13 -5.97
CA HIS A 151 10.53 10.46 -7.29
C HIS A 151 11.96 11.04 -7.28
N GLN A 152 12.69 10.94 -6.16
CA GLN A 152 14.09 11.36 -6.00
C GLN A 152 14.33 12.82 -6.44
N VAL A 153 13.40 13.72 -6.10
CA VAL A 153 13.57 15.15 -6.33
C VAL A 153 14.56 15.69 -5.30
N MET A 154 15.76 16.04 -5.76
CA MET A 154 16.87 16.48 -4.89
C MET A 154 16.95 18.01 -4.71
N GLY A 155 16.14 18.77 -5.46
CA GLY A 155 16.14 20.24 -5.41
C GLY A 155 15.03 20.86 -6.24
N TYR A 156 14.78 22.15 -6.02
CA TYR A 156 13.64 22.86 -6.63
C TYR A 156 14.07 24.07 -7.47
N PRO A 157 13.40 24.33 -8.61
CA PRO A 157 12.48 23.42 -9.29
C PRO A 157 13.24 22.28 -9.99
N SER A 158 12.65 21.09 -10.00
CA SER A 158 13.09 19.94 -10.81
C SER A 158 12.06 19.67 -11.89
N LEU A 159 12.50 19.62 -13.15
CA LEU A 159 11.63 19.40 -14.31
C LEU A 159 11.82 17.97 -14.81
N VAL A 160 10.75 17.19 -14.85
CA VAL A 160 10.82 15.75 -15.14
C VAL A 160 9.81 15.37 -16.21
N ALA A 161 10.27 14.67 -17.25
CA ALA A 161 9.41 14.13 -18.31
C ALA A 161 9.07 12.65 -18.06
N PHE A 162 7.80 12.28 -18.17
CA PHE A 162 7.28 10.93 -18.01
C PHE A 162 6.72 10.40 -19.34
N PRO A 163 6.74 9.07 -19.59
CA PRO A 163 6.95 7.97 -18.62
C PRO A 163 8.40 7.63 -18.30
N GLU A 164 9.36 8.08 -19.10
CA GLU A 164 10.79 7.73 -18.98
C GLU A 164 11.49 8.31 -17.73
N ARG A 165 10.79 9.15 -16.94
CA ARG A 165 11.29 9.87 -15.76
C ARG A 165 12.63 10.59 -16.01
N LEU A 166 12.70 11.31 -17.12
CA LEU A 166 13.90 12.04 -17.54
C LEU A 166 13.95 13.43 -16.88
N PHE A 167 14.98 13.65 -16.08
CA PHE A 167 15.26 14.97 -15.51
C PHE A 167 15.85 15.92 -16.56
N TYR A 168 15.21 17.06 -16.75
CA TYR A 168 15.72 18.12 -17.61
C TYR A 168 16.78 18.95 -16.87
N GLN A 169 17.98 18.98 -17.44
CA GLN A 169 19.16 19.66 -16.88
C GLN A 169 19.57 20.92 -17.68
N GLY A 170 18.82 21.28 -18.73
CA GLY A 170 19.15 22.40 -19.60
C GLY A 170 18.70 23.77 -19.08
N PRO A 171 18.96 24.85 -19.85
CA PRO A 171 18.46 26.18 -19.53
C PRO A 171 16.94 26.22 -19.46
N ARG A 172 16.37 26.94 -18.50
CA ARG A 172 14.91 27.00 -18.29
C ARG A 172 14.22 28.08 -19.13
N GLU A 173 14.79 28.39 -20.29
CA GLU A 173 14.20 29.30 -21.27
C GLU A 173 13.15 28.57 -22.09
N LEU A 174 12.06 29.26 -22.45
CA LEU A 174 10.92 28.68 -23.18
C LEU A 174 11.35 27.85 -24.39
N ASN A 175 12.21 28.42 -25.24
CA ASN A 175 12.66 27.79 -26.49
C ASN A 175 13.38 26.46 -26.23
N LYS A 176 14.18 26.37 -25.15
CA LYS A 176 14.92 25.16 -24.78
C LYS A 176 14.02 24.09 -24.18
N LEU A 177 13.01 24.50 -23.42
CA LEU A 177 11.98 23.59 -22.92
C LEU A 177 11.15 23.01 -24.07
N VAL A 178 10.75 23.84 -25.03
CA VAL A 178 10.04 23.39 -26.24
C VAL A 178 10.92 22.44 -27.07
N GLU A 179 12.19 22.79 -27.35
CA GLU A 179 13.13 21.92 -28.06
C GLU A 179 13.25 20.54 -27.38
N PHE A 180 13.37 20.52 -26.05
CA PHE A 180 13.43 19.28 -25.28
C PHE A 180 12.17 18.45 -25.46
N ILE A 181 10.98 19.01 -25.23
CA ILE A 181 9.72 18.27 -25.38
C ILE A 181 9.53 17.75 -26.81
N MET A 182 9.81 18.59 -27.81
CA MET A 182 9.69 18.21 -29.22
C MET A 182 10.66 17.07 -29.61
N SER A 183 11.76 16.89 -28.86
CA SER A 183 12.67 15.76 -29.03
C SER A 183 12.15 14.45 -28.43
N LYS A 184 11.19 14.53 -27.50
CA LYS A 184 10.56 13.41 -26.81
C LYS A 184 9.25 12.96 -27.44
N LEU A 185 8.65 13.79 -28.28
CA LEU A 185 7.48 13.42 -29.07
C LEU A 185 7.82 12.27 -30.02
N ASN A 186 7.19 11.12 -29.77
CA ASN A 186 7.20 9.99 -30.68
C ASN A 186 5.94 10.06 -31.57
N VAL A 187 6.07 10.73 -32.72
CA VAL A 187 4.95 10.91 -33.66
C VAL A 187 5.23 10.23 -34.99
N GLU A 188 4.24 9.48 -35.50
CA GLU A 188 4.28 8.92 -36.85
C GLU A 188 3.81 9.96 -37.86
N MET A 189 4.65 10.23 -38.87
CA MET A 189 4.32 11.08 -40.00
C MET A 189 4.72 10.37 -41.29
N HIS A 190 3.81 10.36 -42.26
CA HIS A 190 4.02 9.64 -43.50
C HIS A 190 4.35 10.59 -44.65
N ARG A 191 5.29 10.17 -45.50
CA ARG A 191 5.45 10.80 -46.81
C ARG A 191 4.48 10.12 -47.78
N VAL A 192 3.48 10.87 -48.21
CA VAL A 192 2.46 10.39 -49.16
C VAL A 192 2.89 10.78 -50.57
N THR A 193 2.78 9.84 -51.49
CA THR A 193 3.16 9.97 -52.90
C THR A 193 2.12 9.27 -53.76
N PHE A 194 2.10 9.56 -55.06
CA PHE A 194 1.22 8.84 -55.99
C PHE A 194 1.42 7.31 -55.99
N LYS A 195 2.57 6.79 -55.56
CA LYS A 195 2.84 5.34 -55.55
C LYS A 195 2.30 4.60 -54.33
N ASN A 196 2.11 5.28 -53.21
CA ASN A 196 1.77 4.64 -51.94
C ASN A 196 0.48 5.13 -51.31
N PHE A 197 -0.19 6.16 -51.85
CA PHE A 197 -1.39 6.72 -51.23
C PHE A 197 -2.52 5.68 -51.12
N GLU A 198 -2.76 4.85 -52.13
CA GLU A 198 -3.77 3.77 -52.07
C GLU A 198 -3.42 2.75 -50.99
N ALA A 199 -2.18 2.24 -50.99
CA ALA A 199 -1.74 1.27 -49.98
C ALA A 199 -1.86 1.82 -48.55
N LEU A 200 -1.51 3.09 -48.35
CA LEU A 200 -1.63 3.79 -47.07
C LEU A 200 -3.09 4.01 -46.65
N SER A 201 -4.00 4.22 -47.61
CA SER A 201 -5.40 4.54 -47.30
C SER A 201 -6.29 3.30 -47.18
N THR A 202 -6.00 2.19 -47.86
CA THR A 202 -6.93 1.04 -47.91
C THR A 202 -6.30 -0.33 -47.62
N GLU A 203 -5.00 -0.52 -47.85
CA GLU A 203 -4.38 -1.86 -47.74
C GLU A 203 -3.72 -2.10 -46.37
N TRP A 204 -3.02 -1.09 -45.85
CA TRP A 204 -2.27 -1.24 -44.61
C TRP A 204 -3.20 -1.11 -43.41
N VAL A 205 -3.59 -2.25 -42.82
CA VAL A 205 -4.56 -2.35 -41.70
C VAL A 205 -4.33 -1.32 -40.60
N LYS A 206 -3.07 -1.05 -40.26
CA LYS A 206 -2.69 -0.05 -39.24
C LYS A 206 -3.22 1.37 -39.55
N TYR A 207 -3.28 1.75 -40.83
CA TYR A 207 -3.62 3.11 -41.28
C TYR A 207 -4.98 3.18 -41.98
N ALA A 208 -5.42 2.09 -42.61
CA ALA A 208 -6.63 2.04 -43.42
C ALA A 208 -7.93 2.30 -42.63
N GLY A 209 -7.91 2.11 -41.31
CA GLY A 209 -9.06 2.36 -40.44
C GLY A 209 -9.25 3.82 -40.00
N LYS A 210 -8.33 4.73 -40.37
CA LYS A 210 -8.33 6.12 -39.88
C LYS A 210 -8.40 7.14 -41.03
N PRO A 211 -9.00 8.32 -40.79
CA PRO A 211 -8.94 9.43 -41.72
C PRO A 211 -7.51 9.97 -41.85
N TRP A 212 -7.27 10.81 -42.86
CA TRP A 212 -5.98 11.40 -43.17
C TRP A 212 -6.02 12.92 -43.11
N VAL A 213 -5.04 13.54 -42.47
CA VAL A 213 -4.76 14.97 -42.60
C VAL A 213 -3.43 15.11 -43.33
N ILE A 214 -3.47 15.71 -44.52
CA ILE A 214 -2.32 15.75 -45.43
C ILE A 214 -1.91 17.20 -45.68
N ASP A 215 -0.64 17.50 -45.40
CA ASP A 215 0.03 18.77 -45.66
C ASP A 215 0.70 18.74 -47.04
N PHE A 216 0.20 19.52 -47.99
CA PHE A 216 0.76 19.69 -49.33
C PHE A 216 1.70 20.91 -49.31
N CYS A 217 3.00 20.67 -49.40
CA CYS A 217 4.00 21.75 -49.52
C CYS A 217 4.37 21.98 -50.98
N ASP A 218 4.15 23.21 -51.47
CA ASP A 218 4.79 23.72 -52.68
C ASP A 218 6.20 24.25 -52.40
N ASP A 219 6.87 24.70 -53.47
CA ASP A 219 8.23 25.26 -53.39
C ASP A 219 8.27 26.65 -52.72
N GLU A 220 7.12 27.31 -52.53
CA GLU A 220 6.99 28.61 -51.86
C GLU A 220 6.72 28.47 -50.35
N GLU A 221 6.76 27.24 -49.81
CA GLU A 221 6.50 26.90 -48.41
C GLU A 221 5.11 27.31 -47.89
N TYR A 222 4.08 27.36 -48.74
CA TYR A 222 2.69 27.54 -48.30
C TYR A 222 2.12 26.26 -47.66
N CYS A 223 2.71 25.86 -46.53
CA CYS A 223 2.39 24.64 -45.81
C CYS A 223 2.81 24.71 -44.33
N LEU A 224 2.57 23.64 -43.58
CA LEU A 224 2.91 23.60 -42.16
C LEU A 224 4.43 23.57 -41.93
N SER A 225 4.88 24.37 -40.95
CA SER A 225 6.27 24.29 -40.47
C SER A 225 6.58 22.89 -39.92
N LYS A 226 7.86 22.50 -39.87
CA LYS A 226 8.28 21.20 -39.32
C LYS A 226 7.83 21.01 -37.87
N ILE A 227 7.82 22.09 -37.08
CA ILE A 227 7.36 22.07 -35.68
C ILE A 227 5.84 21.92 -35.63
N ASN A 228 5.11 22.72 -36.42
CA ASN A 228 3.65 22.68 -36.44
C ASN A 228 3.11 21.33 -36.91
N ARG A 229 3.74 20.71 -37.92
CA ARG A 229 3.42 19.32 -38.33
C ARG A 229 3.57 18.31 -37.21
N ARG A 230 4.69 18.38 -36.47
CA ARG A 230 4.93 17.47 -35.35
C ARG A 230 3.94 17.70 -34.21
N LYS A 231 3.62 18.96 -33.91
CA LYS A 231 2.57 19.28 -32.92
C LYS A 231 1.23 18.71 -33.36
N LEU A 232 0.81 18.97 -34.59
CA LEU A 232 -0.43 18.46 -35.14
C LEU A 232 -0.48 16.92 -35.13
N ALA A 233 0.62 16.25 -35.47
CA ALA A 233 0.72 14.80 -35.41
C ALA A 233 0.59 14.23 -34.00
N ALA A 234 1.11 14.92 -32.98
CA ALA A 234 0.89 14.53 -31.59
C ALA A 234 -0.58 14.77 -31.17
N MET A 235 -1.16 15.91 -31.53
CA MET A 235 -2.55 16.26 -31.18
C MET A 235 -3.58 15.29 -31.79
N LEU A 236 -3.30 14.81 -33.01
CA LEU A 236 -4.15 13.87 -33.75
C LEU A 236 -3.73 12.41 -33.61
N ASP A 237 -2.78 12.12 -32.73
CA ASP A 237 -2.34 10.74 -32.49
C ASP A 237 -3.53 9.87 -32.07
N GLY A 238 -3.56 8.65 -32.60
CA GLY A 238 -4.71 7.76 -32.44
C GLY A 238 -5.94 8.10 -33.30
N LEU A 239 -6.14 9.34 -33.75
CA LEU A 239 -7.38 9.81 -34.39
C LEU A 239 -7.31 9.89 -35.91
N ALA A 240 -6.23 10.47 -36.43
CA ALA A 240 -6.04 10.67 -37.86
C ALA A 240 -4.57 10.45 -38.23
N ASN A 241 -4.34 9.86 -39.39
CA ASN A 241 -2.99 9.71 -39.91
C ASN A 241 -2.50 11.06 -40.46
N ILE A 242 -1.26 11.43 -40.16
CA ILE A 242 -0.64 12.65 -40.72
C ILE A 242 0.23 12.30 -41.91
N GLY A 243 -0.09 12.94 -43.04
CA GLY A 243 0.65 12.83 -44.29
C GLY A 243 1.34 14.13 -44.68
N THR A 244 2.43 14.02 -45.43
CA THR A 244 3.07 15.14 -46.12
C THR A 244 3.29 14.78 -47.58
N VAL A 245 2.96 15.71 -48.47
CA VAL A 245 3.19 15.61 -49.91
C VAL A 245 4.09 16.76 -50.32
N LYS A 246 5.14 16.47 -51.08
CA LYS A 246 5.98 17.51 -51.70
C LYS A 246 5.46 17.74 -53.11
N CYS A 247 5.11 18.99 -53.42
CA CYS A 247 4.56 19.42 -54.70
C CYS A 247 5.53 20.38 -55.43
N PRO A 248 6.74 19.93 -55.80
CA PRO A 248 7.69 20.80 -56.48
C PRO A 248 7.22 21.17 -57.89
N GLU A 249 7.51 22.38 -58.34
CA GLU A 249 7.03 22.93 -59.62
C GLU A 249 7.50 22.11 -60.82
N VAL A 250 8.74 21.60 -60.77
CA VAL A 250 9.43 20.93 -61.88
C VAL A 250 9.15 19.42 -61.93
N GLN A 251 8.82 18.80 -60.79
CA GLN A 251 8.52 17.36 -60.64
C GLN A 251 7.24 17.17 -59.84
N ARG A 252 6.14 17.81 -60.26
CA ARG A 252 4.86 17.68 -59.57
C ARG A 252 4.49 16.21 -59.43
N ASP A 253 4.48 15.71 -58.20
CA ASP A 253 3.88 14.42 -57.87
C ASP A 253 2.48 14.39 -58.51
N LEU A 254 2.14 13.29 -59.19
CA LEU A 254 0.83 13.16 -59.85
C LEU A 254 -0.32 13.34 -58.87
N LEU A 255 -0.07 13.07 -57.58
CA LEU A 255 -1.01 13.31 -56.50
C LEU A 255 -1.34 14.80 -56.35
N CYS A 256 -0.34 15.69 -56.44
CA CYS A 256 -0.56 17.14 -56.35
C CYS A 256 -1.41 17.66 -57.52
N LYS A 257 -1.19 17.12 -58.73
CA LYS A 257 -1.99 17.46 -59.91
C LYS A 257 -3.43 16.98 -59.81
N LYS A 258 -3.66 15.82 -59.19
CA LYS A 258 -4.98 15.20 -59.07
C LYS A 258 -5.81 15.77 -57.92
N ILE A 259 -5.16 16.19 -56.84
CA ILE A 259 -5.84 16.57 -55.59
C ILE A 259 -5.60 18.05 -55.28
N ARG A 260 -4.39 18.42 -54.85
CA ARG A 260 -4.10 19.77 -54.32
C ARG A 260 -2.63 20.16 -54.51
N ASN A 261 -2.36 21.43 -54.76
CA ASN A 261 -0.98 21.93 -54.94
C ASN A 261 -0.33 22.44 -53.65
N SER A 262 -1.07 23.06 -52.73
CA SER A 262 -0.55 23.64 -51.48
C SER A 262 -1.63 23.69 -50.38
N GLY A 263 -1.21 23.79 -49.10
CA GLY A 263 -2.10 23.84 -47.93
C GLY A 263 -2.43 22.49 -47.31
N VAL A 264 -3.34 22.47 -46.33
CA VAL A 264 -3.68 21.28 -45.54
C VAL A 264 -5.10 20.83 -45.86
N ALA A 265 -5.33 19.53 -45.96
CA ALA A 265 -6.66 18.97 -46.17
C ALA A 265 -6.91 17.72 -45.33
N PHE A 266 -8.15 17.55 -44.88
CA PHE A 266 -8.68 16.34 -44.27
C PHE A 266 -9.33 15.45 -45.33
N PHE A 267 -9.14 14.15 -45.20
CA PHE A 267 -9.71 13.11 -46.04
C PHE A 267 -10.34 12.02 -45.17
N PRO A 268 -11.60 11.64 -45.43
CA PRO A 268 -12.23 10.51 -44.75
C PRO A 268 -11.46 9.20 -44.95
N THR A 269 -11.74 8.24 -44.07
CA THR A 269 -11.14 6.91 -44.09
C THR A 269 -11.24 6.26 -45.48
N GLY A 270 -10.10 5.85 -46.04
CA GLY A 270 -10.02 5.22 -47.37
C GLY A 270 -10.19 6.14 -48.58
N GLN A 271 -10.38 7.45 -48.40
CA GLN A 271 -10.82 8.37 -49.47
C GLN A 271 -9.82 9.51 -49.74
N ILE A 272 -8.55 9.21 -50.03
CA ILE A 272 -7.57 10.24 -50.44
C ILE A 272 -7.79 10.60 -51.92
N ASN A 273 -8.79 11.44 -52.20
CA ASN A 273 -9.15 11.91 -53.54
C ASN A 273 -9.78 13.31 -53.51
N LYS A 274 -9.92 13.94 -54.67
CA LYS A 274 -10.44 15.32 -54.80
C LYS A 274 -11.90 15.48 -54.36
N GLU A 275 -12.71 14.45 -54.53
CA GLU A 275 -14.16 14.50 -54.28
C GLU A 275 -14.50 14.55 -52.79
N HIS A 276 -13.66 13.93 -51.96
CA HIS A 276 -13.84 13.84 -50.50
C HIS A 276 -12.85 14.72 -49.73
N GLU A 277 -12.18 15.64 -50.41
CA GLU A 277 -11.27 16.59 -49.78
C GLU A 277 -12.05 17.63 -48.97
N TYR A 278 -11.68 17.77 -47.69
CA TYR A 278 -12.10 18.89 -46.86
C TYR A 278 -10.90 19.81 -46.62
N GLU A 279 -10.95 21.02 -47.17
CA GLU A 279 -9.88 22.01 -47.03
C GLU A 279 -9.82 22.58 -45.60
N LEU A 280 -8.63 22.59 -45.01
CA LEU A 280 -8.39 23.19 -43.69
C LEU A 280 -7.71 24.53 -43.90
N SER A 281 -8.36 25.60 -43.40
CA SER A 281 -8.02 26.98 -43.78
C SER A 281 -6.84 27.57 -42.99
N SER A 282 -6.48 26.96 -41.85
CA SER A 282 -5.42 27.44 -40.97
C SER A 282 -4.10 26.69 -41.17
N LEU A 283 -2.99 27.33 -40.75
CA LEU A 283 -1.67 26.71 -40.58
C LEU A 283 -1.27 26.63 -39.10
N ASP A 284 -2.17 27.02 -38.18
CA ASP A 284 -2.01 26.82 -36.75
C ASP A 284 -2.47 25.41 -36.36
N PRO A 285 -1.63 24.60 -35.69
CA PRO A 285 -1.98 23.23 -35.31
C PRO A 285 -3.25 23.13 -34.47
N LYS A 286 -3.51 24.08 -33.57
CA LYS A 286 -4.66 24.02 -32.66
C LYS A 286 -5.95 24.32 -33.41
N GLU A 287 -5.93 25.28 -34.33
CA GLU A 287 -7.08 25.58 -35.19
C GLU A 287 -7.41 24.41 -36.12
N ILE A 288 -6.40 23.85 -36.81
CA ILE A 288 -6.56 22.66 -37.67
C ILE A 288 -7.14 21.50 -36.88
N TYR A 289 -6.57 21.25 -35.70
CA TYR A 289 -7.00 20.19 -34.82
C TYR A 289 -8.48 20.33 -34.41
N ASN A 290 -8.90 21.53 -34.00
CA ASN A 290 -10.30 21.81 -33.64
C ASN A 290 -11.26 21.68 -34.83
N GLU A 291 -10.81 22.03 -36.04
CA GLU A 291 -11.56 21.85 -37.28
C GLU A 291 -11.71 20.36 -37.60
N VAL A 292 -10.65 19.56 -37.48
CA VAL A 292 -10.69 18.10 -37.66
C VAL A 292 -11.67 17.45 -36.69
N LEU A 293 -11.63 17.80 -35.40
CA LEU A 293 -12.60 17.28 -34.42
C LEU A 293 -14.06 17.63 -34.78
N SER A 294 -14.29 18.77 -35.43
CA SER A 294 -15.64 19.18 -35.85
C SER A 294 -16.19 18.34 -37.00
N ILE A 295 -15.30 17.81 -37.85
CA ILE A 295 -15.65 16.95 -38.99
C ILE A 295 -15.87 15.50 -38.54
N MET A 296 -15.23 15.08 -37.45
CA MET A 296 -15.36 13.72 -36.95
C MET A 296 -16.80 13.38 -36.53
N PRO A 297 -17.25 12.12 -36.77
CA PRO A 297 -18.60 11.70 -36.40
C PRO A 297 -18.82 11.80 -34.89
N ASP A 298 -20.04 12.14 -34.51
CA ASP A 298 -20.47 12.13 -33.10
C ASP A 298 -20.62 10.69 -32.58
N ILE A 299 -20.58 10.54 -31.25
CA ILE A 299 -20.90 9.27 -30.60
C ILE A 299 -22.38 8.97 -30.84
N ILE A 300 -22.68 7.75 -31.31
CA ILE A 300 -24.02 7.33 -31.69
C ILE A 300 -24.98 7.39 -30.49
N GLU A 301 -26.18 7.90 -30.70
CA GLU A 301 -27.26 7.89 -29.69
C GLU A 301 -27.88 6.48 -29.59
N ILE A 302 -28.02 5.96 -28.37
CA ILE A 302 -28.61 4.64 -28.13
C ILE A 302 -30.13 4.68 -28.31
N SER A 303 -30.70 3.65 -28.95
CA SER A 303 -32.15 3.51 -29.03
C SER A 303 -32.74 2.92 -27.75
N GLN A 304 -34.03 3.18 -27.49
CA GLN A 304 -34.74 2.62 -26.32
C GLN A 304 -34.62 1.09 -26.22
N GLN A 305 -34.72 0.37 -27.35
CA GLN A 305 -34.58 -1.08 -27.37
C GLN A 305 -33.17 -1.53 -26.95
N GLN A 306 -32.14 -0.93 -27.53
CA GLN A 306 -30.75 -1.25 -27.20
C GLN A 306 -30.42 -0.93 -25.73
N TYR A 307 -31.01 0.14 -25.19
CA TYR A 307 -30.84 0.51 -23.79
C TYR A 307 -31.43 -0.55 -22.85
N GLN A 308 -32.65 -1.03 -23.11
CA GLN A 308 -33.26 -2.11 -22.30
C GLN A 308 -32.47 -3.42 -22.39
N GLU A 309 -32.05 -3.82 -23.60
CA GLU A 309 -31.21 -5.01 -23.79
C GLU A 309 -29.88 -4.91 -23.02
N LEU A 310 -29.28 -3.71 -22.97
CA LEU A 310 -28.05 -3.48 -22.20
C LEU A 310 -28.29 -3.63 -20.70
N LEU A 311 -29.38 -3.08 -20.16
CA LEU A 311 -29.71 -3.18 -18.74
C LEU A 311 -29.91 -4.65 -18.33
N GLU A 312 -30.69 -5.41 -19.09
CA GLU A 312 -30.96 -6.84 -18.82
C GLU A 312 -29.67 -7.68 -18.85
N GLN A 313 -28.75 -7.40 -19.78
CA GLN A 313 -27.49 -8.14 -19.90
C GLN A 313 -26.46 -7.71 -18.86
N SER A 314 -26.51 -6.46 -18.40
CA SER A 314 -25.50 -5.90 -17.51
C SER A 314 -25.37 -6.62 -16.18
N GLU A 315 -26.44 -7.24 -15.67
CA GLU A 315 -26.39 -8.00 -14.41
C GLU A 315 -25.57 -9.28 -14.50
N ASN A 316 -25.58 -9.94 -15.66
CA ASN A 316 -24.90 -11.22 -15.90
C ASN A 316 -23.53 -11.05 -16.56
N GLY A 317 -23.15 -9.82 -16.90
CA GLY A 317 -21.92 -9.49 -17.60
C GLY A 317 -22.12 -9.36 -19.11
N LEU A 318 -21.53 -8.31 -19.67
CA LEU A 318 -21.56 -8.05 -21.12
C LEU A 318 -20.49 -8.83 -21.87
N GLU A 319 -20.74 -9.14 -23.14
CA GLU A 319 -19.71 -9.68 -24.05
C GLU A 319 -18.65 -8.61 -24.36
N ILE A 320 -19.09 -7.37 -24.55
CA ILE A 320 -18.22 -6.22 -24.87
C ILE A 320 -18.54 -5.11 -23.86
N PRO A 321 -17.53 -4.57 -23.15
CA PRO A 321 -17.73 -3.45 -22.23
C PRO A 321 -18.34 -2.27 -22.99
N THR A 322 -19.27 -1.58 -22.34
CA THR A 322 -20.02 -0.49 -22.97
C THR A 322 -20.06 0.71 -22.04
N ILE A 323 -19.73 1.90 -22.57
CA ILE A 323 -19.87 3.15 -21.85
C ILE A 323 -20.98 3.99 -22.46
N ILE A 324 -21.87 4.47 -21.60
CA ILE A 324 -22.95 5.39 -21.98
C ILE A 324 -22.68 6.76 -21.37
N ARG A 325 -22.73 7.78 -22.22
CA ARG A 325 -22.81 9.17 -21.83
C ARG A 325 -24.27 9.59 -21.70
N PHE A 326 -24.74 9.70 -20.47
CA PHE A 326 -26.07 10.21 -20.15
C PHE A 326 -26.08 11.74 -20.19
N ILE A 327 -27.00 12.29 -20.95
CA ILE A 327 -27.20 13.72 -21.13
C ILE A 327 -28.65 14.09 -20.89
N LYS A 328 -28.89 15.39 -20.75
CA LYS A 328 -30.21 15.99 -20.81
C LYS A 328 -30.06 17.32 -21.53
N GLU A 329 -30.56 17.42 -22.76
CA GLU A 329 -30.28 18.56 -23.66
C GLU A 329 -30.61 19.93 -23.02
N SER A 330 -31.60 19.99 -22.12
CA SER A 330 -31.98 21.23 -21.42
C SER A 330 -31.00 21.67 -20.32
N GLU A 331 -30.12 20.78 -19.86
CA GLU A 331 -29.25 20.98 -18.68
C GLU A 331 -27.76 20.79 -18.98
N SER A 332 -27.39 20.31 -20.17
CA SER A 332 -25.99 20.13 -20.57
C SER A 332 -25.30 21.50 -20.76
N SER A 333 -24.38 21.82 -19.86
CA SER A 333 -23.62 23.09 -19.86
C SER A 333 -22.15 22.93 -20.26
N MET A 334 -21.80 21.81 -20.91
CA MET A 334 -20.42 21.51 -21.27
C MET A 334 -19.89 22.45 -22.36
N ASP A 335 -18.61 22.82 -22.25
CA ASP A 335 -17.94 23.65 -23.23
C ASP A 335 -17.88 22.96 -24.60
N GLN A 336 -18.13 23.70 -25.69
CA GLN A 336 -18.19 23.13 -27.04
C GLN A 336 -16.88 22.50 -27.51
N ASN A 337 -15.73 22.96 -27.02
CA ASN A 337 -14.45 22.33 -27.36
C ASN A 337 -14.29 21.02 -26.58
N GLN A 338 -14.65 21.00 -25.29
CA GLN A 338 -14.65 19.77 -24.50
C GLN A 338 -15.58 18.71 -25.09
N GLU A 339 -16.77 19.11 -25.56
CA GLU A 339 -17.71 18.22 -26.26
C GLU A 339 -17.07 17.53 -27.47
N ARG A 340 -16.29 18.28 -28.27
CA ARG A 340 -15.59 17.75 -29.45
C ARG A 340 -14.45 16.81 -29.09
N GLU A 341 -13.72 17.08 -28.01
CA GLU A 341 -12.64 16.20 -27.51
C GLU A 341 -13.14 14.81 -27.15
N LEU A 342 -14.40 14.66 -26.70
CA LEU A 342 -14.94 13.36 -26.32
C LEU A 342 -15.07 12.39 -27.50
N LYS A 343 -15.12 12.90 -28.73
CA LYS A 343 -15.11 12.09 -29.97
C LYS A 343 -13.84 11.25 -30.11
N LYS A 344 -12.80 11.53 -29.32
CA LYS A 344 -11.58 10.73 -29.28
C LYS A 344 -11.76 9.39 -28.61
N LEU A 345 -12.66 9.29 -27.64
CA LEU A 345 -12.74 8.12 -26.76
C LEU A 345 -12.95 6.80 -27.53
N PRO A 346 -13.84 6.70 -28.54
CA PRO A 346 -13.98 5.47 -29.33
C PRO A 346 -12.70 5.02 -30.03
N ASN A 347 -11.87 5.95 -30.47
CA ASN A 347 -10.59 5.63 -31.12
C ASN A 347 -9.50 5.28 -30.11
N MET A 348 -9.56 5.83 -28.89
CA MET A 348 -8.64 5.50 -27.80
C MET A 348 -8.92 4.10 -27.22
N PHE A 349 -10.18 3.65 -27.28
CA PHE A 349 -10.63 2.39 -26.69
C PHE A 349 -11.43 1.57 -27.73
N PRO A 350 -10.75 0.97 -28.73
CA PRO A 350 -11.44 0.26 -29.82
C PRO A 350 -12.22 -0.98 -29.35
N ASP A 351 -11.86 -1.53 -28.19
CA ASP A 351 -12.50 -2.72 -27.60
C ASP A 351 -13.69 -2.38 -26.69
N ILE A 352 -14.09 -1.09 -26.63
CA ILE A 352 -15.22 -0.60 -25.82
C ILE A 352 -16.27 0.04 -26.73
N LYS A 353 -17.55 -0.27 -26.50
CA LYS A 353 -18.66 0.41 -27.21
C LYS A 353 -19.00 1.74 -26.54
N PHE A 354 -19.23 2.77 -27.33
CA PHE A 354 -19.59 4.10 -26.85
C PHE A 354 -20.97 4.50 -27.36
N TYR A 355 -21.83 4.97 -26.45
CA TYR A 355 -23.12 5.55 -26.78
C TYR A 355 -23.37 6.85 -26.04
N THR A 356 -24.26 7.68 -26.58
CA THR A 356 -24.92 8.77 -25.86
C THR A 356 -26.37 8.38 -25.59
N ALA A 357 -26.90 8.74 -24.42
CA ALA A 357 -28.29 8.53 -24.06
C ALA A 357 -28.89 9.84 -23.54
N ASP A 358 -29.94 10.34 -24.20
CA ASP A 358 -30.70 11.48 -23.69
C ASP A 358 -31.79 10.98 -22.72
N CYS A 359 -31.62 11.29 -21.44
CA CYS A 359 -32.56 10.91 -20.40
C CYS A 359 -33.95 11.53 -20.58
N ALA A 360 -34.11 12.58 -21.39
CA ALA A 360 -35.43 13.10 -21.75
C ALA A 360 -36.18 12.22 -22.78
N LYS A 361 -35.47 11.35 -23.51
CA LYS A 361 -36.02 10.48 -24.56
C LYS A 361 -36.23 9.03 -24.13
N LEU A 362 -35.57 8.60 -23.05
CA LEU A 362 -35.72 7.26 -22.48
C LEU A 362 -36.96 7.14 -21.58
N GLU A 363 -37.65 5.99 -21.62
CA GLU A 363 -38.92 5.79 -20.90
C GLU A 363 -38.78 5.86 -19.36
N ASP A 364 -37.65 5.39 -18.83
CA ASP A 364 -37.34 5.39 -17.39
C ASP A 364 -36.74 6.72 -16.91
N GLY A 365 -36.47 7.66 -17.83
CA GLY A 365 -35.83 8.92 -17.53
C GLY A 365 -34.45 8.78 -16.87
N CYS A 366 -33.75 7.65 -17.08
CA CYS A 366 -32.51 7.28 -16.37
C CYS A 366 -32.64 7.19 -14.85
N ALA A 367 -33.85 7.01 -14.31
CA ALA A 367 -34.10 7.02 -12.86
C ALA A 367 -33.30 5.94 -12.12
N GLN A 368 -33.02 4.81 -12.77
CA GLN A 368 -32.27 3.69 -12.21
C GLN A 368 -30.86 4.07 -11.71
N PHE A 369 -30.22 5.06 -12.34
CA PHE A 369 -28.85 5.46 -12.01
C PHE A 369 -28.80 6.63 -11.01
N HIS A 370 -29.95 7.15 -10.57
CA HIS A 370 -30.05 8.29 -9.67
C HIS A 370 -29.21 9.52 -10.12
N ILE A 371 -29.12 9.75 -11.43
CA ILE A 371 -28.33 10.84 -12.01
C ILE A 371 -29.01 12.19 -11.76
N ASP A 372 -28.37 13.04 -10.95
CA ASP A 372 -28.84 14.38 -10.59
C ASP A 372 -28.12 15.52 -11.33
N THR A 373 -27.04 15.19 -12.03
CA THR A 373 -26.12 16.13 -12.69
C THR A 373 -25.77 15.61 -14.06
N TYR A 374 -25.72 16.49 -15.07
CA TYR A 374 -25.45 16.12 -16.46
C TYR A 374 -24.26 16.90 -17.04
N PRO A 375 -23.48 16.28 -17.93
CA PRO A 375 -23.58 14.87 -18.36
C PRO A 375 -22.96 13.89 -17.34
N LYS A 376 -23.24 12.59 -17.48
CA LYS A 376 -22.63 11.51 -16.69
C LYS A 376 -22.17 10.37 -17.58
N PHE A 377 -21.06 9.75 -17.20
CA PHE A 377 -20.54 8.58 -17.88
C PHE A 377 -20.72 7.36 -16.99
N VAL A 378 -21.28 6.30 -17.54
CA VAL A 378 -21.51 5.03 -16.85
C VAL A 378 -20.86 3.91 -17.64
N MET A 379 -19.98 3.17 -16.98
CA MET A 379 -19.25 2.04 -17.56
C MET A 379 -19.96 0.75 -17.18
N PHE A 380 -20.49 0.03 -18.15
CA PHE A 380 -21.05 -1.31 -17.98
C PHE A 380 -20.00 -2.37 -18.30
N LYS A 381 -19.86 -3.33 -17.39
CA LYS A 381 -18.70 -4.22 -17.35
C LYS A 381 -18.99 -5.62 -17.89
N THR A 382 -17.94 -6.29 -18.34
CA THR A 382 -18.00 -7.70 -18.73
C THR A 382 -18.11 -8.63 -17.52
N SER A 383 -17.60 -8.20 -16.35
CA SER A 383 -17.75 -8.92 -15.07
C SER A 383 -19.15 -8.86 -14.48
N GLY A 384 -20.06 -8.08 -15.07
CA GLY A 384 -21.36 -7.75 -14.51
C GLY A 384 -21.34 -6.50 -13.64
N GLY A 385 -22.45 -5.76 -13.67
CA GLY A 385 -22.62 -4.48 -13.00
C GLY A 385 -22.12 -3.28 -13.81
N TYR A 386 -22.09 -2.13 -13.15
CA TYR A 386 -21.65 -0.87 -13.73
C TYR A 386 -20.97 0.02 -12.68
N GLU A 387 -20.20 1.01 -13.15
CA GLU A 387 -19.70 2.12 -12.33
C GLU A 387 -20.07 3.47 -12.93
N ILE A 388 -20.33 4.46 -12.07
CA ILE A 388 -20.61 5.84 -12.48
C ILE A 388 -19.35 6.69 -12.30
N ASN A 389 -19.04 7.54 -13.29
CA ASN A 389 -17.98 8.53 -13.17
C ASN A 389 -18.44 9.75 -12.36
N TYR A 390 -17.81 9.95 -11.20
CA TYR A 390 -18.08 11.08 -10.30
C TYR A 390 -17.06 12.23 -10.42
N SER A 391 -16.12 12.15 -11.37
CA SER A 391 -15.13 13.19 -11.60
C SER A 391 -15.78 14.55 -11.87
N LYS A 392 -15.33 15.57 -11.13
CA LYS A 392 -15.82 16.95 -11.27
C LYS A 392 -15.39 17.58 -12.59
N LYS A 393 -14.19 17.22 -13.05
CA LYS A 393 -13.68 17.58 -14.37
C LYS A 393 -14.10 16.45 -15.32
N GLN A 394 -14.71 16.83 -16.44
CA GLN A 394 -15.18 15.90 -17.46
C GLN A 394 -14.37 16.05 -18.74
N SER A 395 -13.05 16.23 -18.59
CA SER A 395 -12.17 16.24 -19.75
C SER A 395 -12.06 14.83 -20.32
N VAL A 396 -11.72 14.73 -21.60
CA VAL A 396 -11.46 13.45 -22.27
C VAL A 396 -10.46 12.58 -21.51
N HIS A 397 -9.47 13.19 -20.85
CA HIS A 397 -8.46 12.46 -20.08
C HIS A 397 -9.00 11.94 -18.75
N ASP A 398 -9.81 12.73 -18.03
CA ASP A 398 -10.42 12.28 -16.77
C ASP A 398 -11.36 11.09 -17.04
N ILE A 399 -12.07 11.13 -18.16
CA ILE A 399 -12.95 10.05 -18.60
C ILE A 399 -12.13 8.84 -19.07
N ALA A 400 -11.06 9.05 -19.83
CA ALA A 400 -10.16 7.96 -20.23
C ALA A 400 -9.51 7.27 -19.02
N ALA A 401 -9.14 8.03 -18.00
CA ALA A 401 -8.58 7.51 -16.75
C ALA A 401 -9.62 6.67 -16.00
N PHE A 402 -10.85 7.18 -15.87
CA PHE A 402 -11.97 6.41 -15.33
C PHE A 402 -12.24 5.12 -16.12
N ILE A 403 -12.25 5.17 -17.45
CA ILE A 403 -12.48 4.00 -18.30
C ILE A 403 -11.45 2.90 -18.01
N ARG A 404 -10.15 3.24 -17.98
CA ARG A 404 -9.08 2.26 -17.72
C ARG A 404 -9.22 1.62 -16.35
N GLU A 405 -9.43 2.43 -15.32
CA GLU A 405 -9.56 1.92 -13.95
C GLU A 405 -10.81 1.08 -13.75
N SER A 406 -11.94 1.52 -14.30
CA SER A 406 -13.19 0.81 -14.15
C SER A 406 -13.20 -0.50 -14.92
N PHE A 407 -12.55 -0.51 -16.10
CA PHE A 407 -12.47 -1.69 -16.97
C PHE A 407 -11.76 -2.86 -16.30
N ASP A 408 -10.63 -2.62 -15.62
CA ASP A 408 -9.84 -3.68 -14.96
C ASP A 408 -10.32 -4.01 -13.53
N SER A 409 -11.33 -3.29 -13.03
CA SER A 409 -11.79 -3.35 -11.64
C SER A 409 -13.06 -4.19 -11.44
N HIS A 410 -13.17 -4.84 -10.28
CA HIS A 410 -14.38 -5.53 -9.82
C HIS A 410 -15.36 -4.65 -9.02
N LEU A 411 -15.00 -3.39 -8.77
CA LEU A 411 -15.84 -2.44 -8.03
C LEU A 411 -17.13 -2.14 -8.79
N ASN A 412 -18.28 -2.25 -8.13
CA ASN A 412 -19.57 -1.93 -8.75
C ASN A 412 -20.33 -0.85 -7.99
N SER A 413 -21.10 -0.02 -8.69
CA SER A 413 -22.15 0.81 -8.09
C SER A 413 -23.34 -0.09 -7.79
N LEU A 414 -23.66 -0.25 -6.50
CA LEU A 414 -24.66 -1.23 -6.07
C LEU A 414 -26.08 -0.74 -6.35
N THR A 415 -26.89 -1.59 -6.97
CA THR A 415 -28.35 -1.40 -7.00
C THR A 415 -28.96 -1.73 -5.64
N ASP A 416 -30.20 -1.29 -5.41
CA ASP A 416 -30.95 -1.61 -4.17
C ASP A 416 -31.04 -3.12 -3.91
N GLU A 417 -31.19 -3.92 -4.97
CA GLU A 417 -31.23 -5.39 -4.89
C GLU A 417 -29.86 -5.98 -4.54
N GLN A 418 -28.80 -5.56 -5.25
CA GLN A 418 -27.44 -6.03 -4.97
C GLN A 418 -27.00 -5.67 -3.55
N TYR A 419 -27.34 -4.45 -3.11
CA TYR A 419 -27.11 -4.01 -1.74
C TYR A 419 -27.82 -4.91 -0.72
N THR A 420 -29.10 -5.23 -0.97
CA THR A 420 -29.87 -6.10 -0.08
C THR A 420 -29.28 -7.51 -0.03
N ASN A 421 -28.87 -8.06 -1.19
CA ASN A 421 -28.23 -9.36 -1.28
C ASN A 421 -26.88 -9.39 -0.54
N ALA A 422 -26.10 -8.30 -0.61
CA ALA A 422 -24.84 -8.18 0.12
C ALA A 422 -25.05 -8.23 1.64
N LEU A 423 -26.10 -7.59 2.16
CA LEU A 423 -26.42 -7.61 3.60
C LEU A 423 -26.95 -8.97 4.09
N LEU A 424 -27.61 -9.73 3.22
CA LEU A 424 -28.19 -11.03 3.55
C LEU A 424 -27.23 -12.20 3.33
N SER A 425 -26.02 -11.95 2.79
CA SER A 425 -25.06 -13.02 2.55
C SER A 425 -24.49 -13.55 3.87
N GLU A 426 -24.79 -14.82 4.15
CA GLU A 426 -24.22 -15.59 5.26
C GLU A 426 -23.12 -16.56 4.79
N SER A 427 -22.64 -16.39 3.55
CA SER A 427 -21.59 -17.26 2.98
C SER A 427 -20.29 -17.16 3.78
N GLU A 428 -19.66 -18.30 4.04
CA GLU A 428 -18.35 -18.33 4.71
C GLU A 428 -17.19 -18.02 3.77
N ASP A 429 -17.42 -18.13 2.45
CA ASP A 429 -16.42 -18.00 1.39
C ASP A 429 -16.45 -16.62 0.70
N GLU A 430 -17.37 -15.73 1.10
CA GLU A 430 -17.55 -14.41 0.50
C GLU A 430 -17.46 -13.29 1.54
N LEU A 431 -16.86 -12.16 1.15
CA LEU A 431 -16.79 -10.94 1.96
C LEU A 431 -17.20 -9.75 1.10
N TRP A 432 -18.12 -8.93 1.60
CA TRP A 432 -18.55 -7.71 0.93
C TRP A 432 -17.91 -6.48 1.57
N ILE A 433 -17.36 -5.59 0.75
CA ILE A 433 -16.84 -4.29 1.14
C ILE A 433 -17.74 -3.25 0.48
N ILE A 434 -18.51 -2.52 1.29
CA ILE A 434 -19.43 -1.50 0.78
C ILE A 434 -18.96 -0.12 1.25
N ASP A 435 -18.65 0.76 0.31
CA ASP A 435 -18.36 2.15 0.59
C ASP A 435 -19.60 3.04 0.42
N TYR A 436 -20.02 3.63 1.53
CA TYR A 436 -21.12 4.58 1.59
C TYR A 436 -20.55 5.98 1.43
N PHE A 437 -20.90 6.65 0.34
CA PHE A 437 -20.24 7.89 -0.03
C PHE A 437 -21.20 8.93 -0.61
N ALA A 438 -20.66 10.13 -0.84
CA ALA A 438 -21.38 11.19 -1.53
C ALA A 438 -20.53 11.75 -2.69
N PRO A 439 -21.09 11.96 -3.90
CA PRO A 439 -20.35 12.46 -5.06
C PRO A 439 -19.63 13.80 -4.86
N TRP A 440 -20.16 14.65 -3.98
CA TRP A 440 -19.57 15.97 -3.69
C TRP A 440 -18.43 15.92 -2.68
N CYS A 441 -18.22 14.78 -2.00
CA CYS A 441 -17.22 14.58 -0.94
C CYS A 441 -15.84 14.24 -1.55
N PRO A 442 -14.82 15.13 -1.42
CA PRO A 442 -13.51 14.87 -2.01
C PRO A 442 -12.77 13.64 -1.44
N PRO A 443 -12.74 13.39 -0.11
CA PRO A 443 -12.13 12.17 0.43
C PRO A 443 -12.77 10.89 -0.12
N CYS A 444 -14.08 10.93 -0.38
CA CYS A 444 -14.82 9.82 -0.98
C CYS A 444 -14.31 9.48 -2.38
N LEU A 445 -14.14 10.49 -3.23
CA LEU A 445 -13.65 10.28 -4.59
C LEU A 445 -12.21 9.76 -4.62
N LYS A 446 -11.40 10.06 -3.59
CA LYS A 446 -10.05 9.53 -3.44
C LYS A 446 -9.99 8.08 -3.00
N LEU A 447 -11.01 7.58 -2.30
CA LEU A 447 -11.08 6.19 -1.85
C LEU A 447 -11.49 5.24 -2.99
N ILE A 448 -12.23 5.73 -3.98
CA ILE A 448 -12.71 4.90 -5.10
C ILE A 448 -11.56 4.15 -5.80
N PRO A 449 -10.46 4.79 -6.22
CA PRO A 449 -9.31 4.08 -6.82
C PRO A 449 -8.73 2.99 -5.92
N GLU A 450 -8.62 3.21 -4.61
CA GLU A 450 -8.12 2.23 -3.64
C GLU A 450 -9.06 1.02 -3.52
N LEU A 451 -10.37 1.20 -3.70
CA LEU A 451 -11.32 0.09 -3.74
C LEU A 451 -11.22 -0.70 -5.04
N ARG A 452 -10.83 -0.07 -6.14
CA ARG A 452 -10.62 -0.72 -7.45
C ARG A 452 -9.39 -1.62 -7.46
N SER A 453 -8.35 -1.29 -6.68
CA SER A 453 -7.12 -2.07 -6.57
C SER A 453 -7.21 -3.28 -5.65
N ILE A 454 -8.32 -3.45 -4.91
CA ILE A 454 -8.52 -4.61 -4.05
C ILE A 454 -8.69 -5.87 -4.93
N PRO A 455 -7.91 -6.95 -4.67
CA PRO A 455 -8.04 -8.19 -5.43
C PRO A 455 -9.39 -8.86 -5.18
N ASP A 456 -9.93 -9.51 -6.20
CA ASP A 456 -11.18 -10.28 -6.15
C ASP A 456 -11.09 -11.54 -5.28
N ASN A 457 -9.87 -12.03 -5.01
CA ASN A 457 -9.62 -13.10 -4.07
C ASN A 457 -8.54 -12.73 -3.06
N LEU A 458 -8.84 -12.90 -1.78
CA LEU A 458 -7.89 -12.69 -0.70
C LEU A 458 -8.04 -13.79 0.34
N ALA A 459 -6.93 -14.46 0.67
CA ALA A 459 -6.89 -15.56 1.65
C ALA A 459 -7.91 -16.69 1.38
N GLY A 460 -8.26 -16.93 0.10
CA GLY A 460 -9.23 -17.94 -0.29
C GLY A 460 -10.69 -17.46 -0.30
N LEU A 461 -10.97 -16.24 0.16
CA LEU A 461 -12.28 -15.62 0.10
C LEU A 461 -12.47 -14.87 -1.20
N LYS A 462 -13.69 -14.94 -1.72
CA LYS A 462 -14.13 -14.09 -2.81
C LYS A 462 -14.54 -12.72 -2.26
N ILE A 463 -13.85 -11.68 -2.69
CA ILE A 463 -14.05 -10.31 -2.25
C ILE A 463 -14.98 -9.61 -3.24
N HIS A 464 -16.08 -9.06 -2.73
CA HIS A 464 -17.00 -8.24 -3.48
C HIS A 464 -16.86 -6.79 -3.03
N THR A 465 -16.57 -5.89 -3.96
CA THR A 465 -16.44 -4.46 -3.66
C THR A 465 -17.57 -3.66 -4.30
N GLY A 466 -18.20 -2.80 -3.51
CA GLY A 466 -19.36 -2.02 -3.92
C GLY A 466 -19.34 -0.59 -3.42
N THR A 467 -19.91 0.32 -4.18
CA THR A 467 -20.16 1.71 -3.76
C THR A 467 -21.66 1.98 -3.70
N LEU A 468 -22.10 2.75 -2.71
CA LEU A 468 -23.47 3.21 -2.57
C LEU A 468 -23.52 4.73 -2.44
N ASP A 469 -24.14 5.40 -3.41
CA ASP A 469 -24.31 6.85 -3.41
C ASP A 469 -25.44 7.28 -2.46
N CYS A 470 -25.06 7.85 -1.31
CA CYS A 470 -26.01 8.29 -0.30
C CYS A 470 -26.80 9.56 -0.67
N VAL A 471 -26.46 10.24 -1.77
CA VAL A 471 -27.28 11.33 -2.33
C VAL A 471 -28.49 10.74 -3.07
N GLY A 472 -28.28 9.68 -3.85
CA GLY A 472 -29.34 8.93 -4.53
C GLY A 472 -30.15 8.04 -3.57
N HIS A 473 -29.47 7.34 -2.66
CA HIS A 473 -30.03 6.30 -1.79
C HIS A 473 -30.14 6.74 -0.32
N LYS A 474 -30.69 7.93 -0.07
CA LYS A 474 -30.76 8.55 1.27
C LYS A 474 -31.38 7.64 2.34
N GLU A 475 -32.48 6.97 2.01
CA GLU A 475 -33.18 6.10 2.97
C GLU A 475 -32.33 4.88 3.37
N ILE A 476 -31.59 4.30 2.41
CA ILE A 476 -30.71 3.16 2.65
C ILE A 476 -29.57 3.59 3.59
N CYS A 477 -28.89 4.69 3.27
CA CYS A 477 -27.78 5.17 4.10
C CYS A 477 -28.23 5.62 5.50
N GLN A 478 -29.43 6.19 5.64
CA GLN A 478 -30.00 6.51 6.95
C GLN A 478 -30.29 5.24 7.77
N LYS A 479 -30.86 4.21 7.16
CA LYS A 479 -31.10 2.92 7.84
C LYS A 479 -29.80 2.20 8.23
N ALA A 480 -28.77 2.33 7.40
CA ALA A 480 -27.42 1.83 7.69
C ALA A 480 -26.68 2.66 8.75
N GLY A 481 -27.25 3.78 9.24
CA GLY A 481 -26.67 4.59 10.30
C GLY A 481 -25.45 5.40 9.85
N ILE A 482 -25.35 5.76 8.56
CA ILE A 482 -24.20 6.49 8.01
C ILE A 482 -24.23 7.95 8.46
N GLY A 483 -23.27 8.33 9.30
CA GLY A 483 -23.14 9.69 9.86
C GLY A 483 -22.10 10.59 9.19
N SER A 484 -21.22 10.02 8.37
CA SER A 484 -20.12 10.73 7.68
C SER A 484 -19.75 10.04 6.38
N TYR A 485 -19.02 10.73 5.50
CA TYR A 485 -18.56 10.16 4.23
C TYR A 485 -17.04 10.39 4.03
N PRO A 486 -16.31 9.44 3.44
CA PRO A 486 -16.75 8.07 3.15
C PRO A 486 -16.89 7.25 4.43
N THR A 487 -17.79 6.28 4.43
CA THR A 487 -17.89 5.25 5.47
C THR A 487 -17.86 3.90 4.78
N THR A 488 -16.80 3.14 5.00
CA THR A 488 -16.66 1.79 4.44
C THR A 488 -17.01 0.76 5.49
N ILE A 489 -17.92 -0.15 5.17
CA ILE A 489 -18.36 -1.22 6.05
C ILE A 489 -18.10 -2.55 5.35
N MET A 490 -17.50 -3.49 6.07
CA MET A 490 -17.32 -4.85 5.61
C MET A 490 -18.40 -5.75 6.20
N TYR A 491 -18.95 -6.64 5.37
CA TYR A 491 -19.94 -7.63 5.76
C TYR A 491 -19.35 -9.02 5.55
N TYR A 492 -19.25 -9.79 6.63
CA TYR A 492 -18.71 -11.15 6.62
C TYR A 492 -19.49 -12.03 7.60
N LYS A 493 -19.97 -13.20 7.15
CA LYS A 493 -20.76 -14.14 7.97
C LYS A 493 -21.96 -13.50 8.70
N GLY A 494 -22.65 -12.56 8.05
CA GLY A 494 -23.78 -11.83 8.64
C GLY A 494 -23.40 -10.77 9.69
N HIS A 495 -22.11 -10.48 9.88
CA HIS A 495 -21.62 -9.45 10.80
C HIS A 495 -21.11 -8.21 10.06
N GLU A 496 -21.36 -7.02 10.62
CA GLU A 496 -20.82 -5.76 10.13
C GLU A 496 -19.51 -5.39 10.85
N HIS A 497 -18.49 -5.01 10.09
CA HIS A 497 -17.20 -4.56 10.58
C HIS A 497 -16.92 -3.16 10.05
N LYS A 498 -16.98 -2.16 10.93
CA LYS A 498 -16.83 -0.74 10.55
C LYS A 498 -15.35 -0.37 10.49
N ASN A 499 -14.95 0.24 9.38
CA ASN A 499 -13.62 0.80 9.21
C ASN A 499 -13.60 2.26 9.67
N VAL A 500 -12.73 2.57 10.63
CA VAL A 500 -12.44 3.95 11.04
C VAL A 500 -10.97 4.25 10.77
N GLY A 501 -10.68 4.78 9.58
CA GLY A 501 -9.38 5.41 9.26
C GLY A 501 -8.47 4.64 8.31
N TYR A 502 -8.86 3.47 7.79
CA TYR A 502 -8.08 2.80 6.74
C TYR A 502 -8.44 3.36 5.37
N HIS A 503 -7.43 3.86 4.66
CA HIS A 503 -7.61 4.58 3.40
C HIS A 503 -6.70 4.11 2.28
N SER A 504 -5.68 3.30 2.58
CA SER A 504 -4.90 2.62 1.54
C SER A 504 -5.32 1.18 1.34
N THR A 505 -5.05 0.64 0.16
CA THR A 505 -5.26 -0.76 -0.17
C THR A 505 -4.57 -1.69 0.84
N GLU A 506 -3.34 -1.38 1.28
CA GLU A 506 -2.59 -2.20 2.23
C GLU A 506 -3.27 -2.27 3.60
N GLU A 507 -3.77 -1.13 4.09
CA GLU A 507 -4.47 -1.03 5.37
C GLU A 507 -5.81 -1.78 5.33
N ILE A 508 -6.54 -1.67 4.21
CA ILE A 508 -7.78 -2.42 3.98
C ILE A 508 -7.49 -3.93 3.97
N VAL A 509 -6.45 -4.37 3.28
CA VAL A 509 -6.02 -5.79 3.25
C VAL A 509 -5.60 -6.28 4.64
N GLU A 510 -4.88 -5.46 5.42
CA GLU A 510 -4.54 -5.79 6.81
C GLU A 510 -5.78 -5.94 7.69
N PHE A 511 -6.78 -5.10 7.51
CA PHE A 511 -8.04 -5.18 8.23
C PHE A 511 -8.85 -6.42 7.84
N ILE A 512 -8.91 -6.79 6.55
CA ILE A 512 -9.53 -8.06 6.12
C ILE A 512 -8.85 -9.22 6.83
N ASN A 513 -7.52 -9.29 6.84
CA ASN A 513 -6.80 -10.33 7.56
C ASN A 513 -7.12 -10.36 9.07
N ASP A 514 -7.41 -9.21 9.69
CA ASP A 514 -7.88 -9.14 11.08
C ASP A 514 -9.26 -9.77 11.27
N ILE A 515 -10.20 -9.50 10.36
CA ILE A 515 -11.56 -10.08 10.40
C ILE A 515 -11.48 -11.61 10.31
N LEU A 516 -10.59 -12.13 9.48
CA LEU A 516 -10.44 -13.58 9.27
C LEU A 516 -9.77 -14.29 10.42
N ASN A 517 -8.86 -13.61 11.11
CA ASN A 517 -8.14 -14.17 12.25
C ASN A 517 -8.07 -13.16 13.40
N PRO A 518 -9.19 -12.91 14.09
CA PRO A 518 -9.32 -11.81 15.04
C PRO A 518 -8.40 -12.03 16.23
N SER A 519 -7.42 -11.14 16.35
CA SER A 519 -6.45 -11.14 17.44
C SER A 519 -7.00 -10.54 18.75
N VAL A 520 -8.09 -9.78 18.65
CA VAL A 520 -8.76 -9.09 19.75
C VAL A 520 -10.24 -9.44 19.69
N GLU A 521 -10.81 -9.87 20.82
CA GLU A 521 -12.23 -10.22 20.91
C GLU A 521 -13.07 -9.01 21.33
N GLU A 522 -14.17 -8.75 20.63
CA GLU A 522 -15.11 -7.70 21.02
C GLU A 522 -16.00 -8.19 22.18
N LEU A 523 -15.93 -7.49 23.31
CA LEU A 523 -16.55 -7.90 24.56
C LEU A 523 -17.79 -7.05 24.86
N ASN A 524 -18.91 -7.74 25.06
CA ASN A 524 -20.13 -7.16 25.62
C ASN A 524 -20.23 -7.49 27.12
N PHE A 525 -21.33 -7.09 27.77
CA PHE A 525 -21.52 -7.33 29.20
C PHE A 525 -21.41 -8.82 29.61
N GLU A 526 -21.99 -9.72 28.81
CA GLU A 526 -22.01 -11.15 29.10
C GLU A 526 -20.64 -11.79 28.86
N THR A 527 -20.03 -11.55 27.70
CA THR A 527 -18.72 -12.13 27.36
C THR A 527 -17.62 -11.57 28.26
N PHE A 528 -17.65 -10.29 28.60
CA PHE A 528 -16.73 -9.70 29.59
C PHE A 528 -16.85 -10.39 30.95
N THR A 529 -18.07 -10.61 31.45
CA THR A 529 -18.28 -11.26 32.75
C THR A 529 -17.80 -12.70 32.74
N ASN A 530 -18.18 -13.46 31.72
CA ASN A 530 -17.88 -14.89 31.65
C ASN A 530 -16.40 -15.16 31.36
N GLN A 531 -15.78 -14.38 30.48
CA GLN A 531 -14.43 -14.66 30.00
C GLN A 531 -13.33 -13.87 30.72
N VAL A 532 -13.59 -12.61 31.09
CA VAL A 532 -12.58 -11.75 31.75
C VAL A 532 -12.69 -11.85 33.26
N ILE A 533 -13.89 -11.63 33.81
CA ILE A 533 -14.08 -11.65 35.27
C ILE A 533 -13.97 -13.08 35.81
N ASN A 534 -14.64 -14.04 35.18
CA ASN A 534 -14.63 -15.46 35.55
C ASN A 534 -13.59 -16.30 34.76
N ARG A 535 -12.45 -15.68 34.41
CA ARG A 535 -11.37 -16.32 33.64
C ARG A 535 -10.74 -17.53 34.35
N GLU A 536 -10.18 -18.44 33.56
CA GLU A 536 -9.40 -19.59 34.05
C GLU A 536 -8.17 -19.18 34.87
N GLU A 537 -7.77 -20.04 35.81
CA GLU A 537 -6.61 -19.78 36.68
C GLU A 537 -5.32 -19.64 35.87
N GLY A 538 -4.55 -18.58 36.15
CA GLY A 538 -3.33 -18.27 35.40
C GLY A 538 -3.55 -17.57 34.05
N ARG A 539 -4.80 -17.43 33.57
CA ARG A 539 -5.11 -16.68 32.34
C ARG A 539 -5.09 -15.18 32.60
N VAL A 540 -4.43 -14.43 31.71
CA VAL A 540 -4.33 -12.97 31.73
C VAL A 540 -5.20 -12.41 30.61
N TRP A 541 -6.00 -11.40 30.93
CA TRP A 541 -6.73 -10.63 29.93
C TRP A 541 -6.20 -9.21 29.85
N VAL A 542 -6.01 -8.69 28.65
CA VAL A 542 -5.79 -7.28 28.40
C VAL A 542 -7.02 -6.77 27.66
N VAL A 543 -7.62 -5.69 28.13
CA VAL A 543 -8.86 -5.15 27.57
C VAL A 543 -8.68 -3.67 27.25
N ASP A 544 -8.95 -3.29 26.01
CA ASP A 544 -9.03 -1.90 25.57
C ASP A 544 -10.46 -1.38 25.69
N PHE A 545 -10.66 -0.35 26.51
CA PHE A 545 -11.91 0.37 26.65
C PHE A 545 -11.85 1.65 25.82
N PHE A 546 -12.62 1.68 24.74
CA PHE A 546 -12.53 2.73 23.72
C PHE A 546 -13.91 3.33 23.39
N ALA A 547 -13.90 4.38 22.59
CA ALA A 547 -15.10 4.89 21.93
C ALA A 547 -14.80 5.11 20.44
N PRO A 548 -15.73 4.80 19.51
CA PRO A 548 -15.46 4.91 18.07
C PRO A 548 -15.06 6.31 17.61
N TRP A 549 -15.51 7.35 18.32
CA TRP A 549 -15.24 8.76 18.02
C TRP A 549 -13.92 9.30 18.60
N CYS A 550 -13.19 8.49 19.36
CA CYS A 550 -11.97 8.89 20.04
C CYS A 550 -10.75 8.72 19.12
N GLY A 551 -10.14 9.83 18.70
CA GLY A 551 -8.95 9.84 17.82
C GLY A 551 -7.76 9.04 18.39
N PRO A 552 -7.36 9.26 19.65
CA PRO A 552 -6.32 8.46 20.29
C PRO A 552 -6.66 6.95 20.35
N CYS A 553 -7.94 6.59 20.38
CA CYS A 553 -8.39 5.20 20.34
C CYS A 553 -8.21 4.59 18.95
N GLN A 554 -8.55 5.35 17.90
CA GLN A 554 -8.33 4.93 16.51
C GLN A 554 -6.84 4.73 16.22
N GLN A 555 -5.97 5.60 16.74
CA GLN A 555 -4.50 5.43 16.62
C GLN A 555 -3.98 4.23 17.42
N LEU A 556 -4.58 3.93 18.58
CA LEU A 556 -4.18 2.79 19.41
C LEU A 556 -4.58 1.45 18.77
N ALA A 557 -5.77 1.37 18.16
CA ALA A 557 -6.35 0.13 17.67
C ALA A 557 -5.39 -0.75 16.82
N PRO A 558 -4.67 -0.23 15.80
CA PRO A 558 -3.72 -1.04 15.04
C PRO A 558 -2.54 -1.53 15.88
N GLU A 559 -1.95 -0.68 16.73
CA GLU A 559 -0.83 -1.07 17.60
C GLU A 559 -1.24 -2.09 18.67
N TYR A 560 -2.47 -1.98 19.18
CA TYR A 560 -3.04 -2.92 20.13
C TYR A 560 -3.27 -4.30 19.50
N ARG A 561 -3.85 -4.36 18.29
CA ARG A 561 -3.99 -5.61 17.52
C ARG A 561 -2.64 -6.22 17.18
N LYS A 562 -1.67 -5.41 16.75
CA LYS A 562 -0.31 -5.86 16.46
C LYS A 562 0.35 -6.52 17.67
N MET A 563 0.21 -5.92 18.86
CA MET A 563 0.63 -6.55 20.12
C MET A 563 -0.14 -7.86 20.35
N ALA A 564 -1.47 -7.86 20.20
CA ALA A 564 -2.32 -9.01 20.47
C ALA A 564 -1.94 -10.22 19.59
N ARG A 565 -1.72 -10.01 18.29
CA ARG A 565 -1.21 -11.04 17.35
C ARG A 565 0.12 -11.60 17.83
N ALA A 566 1.10 -10.72 18.04
CA ALA A 566 2.43 -11.12 18.45
C ALA A 566 2.43 -11.88 19.79
N MET A 567 1.53 -11.55 20.72
CA MET A 567 1.47 -12.22 22.02
C MET A 567 0.66 -13.52 22.00
N ARG A 568 -0.45 -13.61 21.27
CA ARG A 568 -1.24 -14.85 21.12
C ARG A 568 -0.42 -15.97 20.47
N GLU A 569 0.46 -15.63 19.52
CA GLU A 569 1.40 -16.59 18.92
C GLU A 569 2.42 -17.12 19.93
N THR A 570 2.79 -16.32 20.95
CA THR A 570 3.81 -16.67 21.94
C THR A 570 3.27 -17.32 23.22
N ASN A 571 2.03 -17.01 23.59
CA ASN A 571 1.50 -17.32 24.91
C ASN A 571 -0.03 -17.47 24.86
N ASP A 572 -0.48 -18.71 24.92
CA ASP A 572 -1.89 -19.12 24.92
C ASP A 572 -2.65 -18.69 26.18
N LYS A 573 -1.94 -18.29 27.25
CA LYS A 573 -2.55 -17.78 28.49
C LYS A 573 -2.83 -16.29 28.47
N VAL A 574 -2.53 -15.57 27.38
CA VAL A 574 -2.83 -14.15 27.25
C VAL A 574 -3.94 -13.96 26.22
N SER A 575 -5.05 -13.39 26.67
CA SER A 575 -6.20 -13.06 25.84
C SER A 575 -6.35 -11.54 25.74
N PHE A 576 -6.83 -11.09 24.59
CA PHE A 576 -7.02 -9.67 24.29
C PHE A 576 -8.48 -9.44 23.94
N GLY A 577 -9.07 -8.43 24.55
CA GLY A 577 -10.41 -7.97 24.22
C GLY A 577 -10.50 -6.45 24.05
N SER A 578 -11.63 -6.00 23.53
CA SER A 578 -11.98 -4.59 23.40
C SER A 578 -13.44 -4.36 23.77
N VAL A 579 -13.76 -3.24 24.40
CA VAL A 579 -15.12 -2.85 24.80
C VAL A 579 -15.44 -1.49 24.21
N ASP A 580 -16.46 -1.41 23.36
CA ASP A 580 -17.03 -0.15 22.90
C ASP A 580 -17.86 0.48 24.04
N CYS A 581 -17.33 1.55 24.63
CA CYS A 581 -17.99 2.27 25.72
C CYS A 581 -19.13 3.17 25.28
N ASP A 582 -19.27 3.49 23.99
CA ASP A 582 -20.44 4.20 23.48
C ASP A 582 -21.64 3.26 23.34
N ALA A 583 -21.41 2.05 22.84
CA ALA A 583 -22.42 0.99 22.77
C ALA A 583 -22.74 0.37 24.15
N HIS A 584 -21.73 0.21 25.02
CA HIS A 584 -21.85 -0.47 26.31
C HIS A 584 -21.54 0.44 27.52
N ARG A 585 -22.13 1.64 27.54
CA ARG A 585 -21.92 2.67 28.59
C ARG A 585 -22.01 2.13 30.02
N ASN A 586 -22.99 1.27 30.31
CA ASN A 586 -23.18 0.72 31.65
C ASN A 586 -21.99 -0.14 32.11
N LEU A 587 -21.41 -0.94 31.20
CA LEU A 587 -20.23 -1.75 31.50
C LEU A 587 -19.02 -0.86 31.82
N CYS A 588 -18.76 0.15 30.98
CA CYS A 588 -17.63 1.05 31.18
C CYS A 588 -17.75 1.90 32.44
N VAL A 589 -18.96 2.36 32.78
CA VAL A 589 -19.23 3.05 34.05
C VAL A 589 -18.99 2.12 35.25
N GLN A 590 -19.43 0.86 35.19
CA GLN A 590 -19.18 -0.11 36.26
C GLN A 590 -17.68 -0.43 36.44
N GLN A 591 -16.93 -0.44 35.33
CA GLN A 591 -15.47 -0.59 35.36
C GLN A 591 -14.75 0.72 35.74
N GLY A 592 -15.46 1.83 35.96
CA GLY A 592 -14.85 3.11 36.34
C GLY A 592 -14.02 3.76 35.23
N ILE A 593 -14.34 3.49 33.96
CA ILE A 593 -13.66 4.08 32.81
C ILE A 593 -14.20 5.49 32.56
N ASN A 594 -13.31 6.49 32.66
CA ASN A 594 -13.68 7.91 32.49
C ASN A 594 -12.91 8.61 31.36
N THR A 595 -11.92 7.95 30.78
CA THR A 595 -11.09 8.47 29.67
C THR A 595 -10.86 7.38 28.65
N TYR A 596 -10.72 7.76 27.39
CA TYR A 596 -10.48 6.81 26.30
C TYR A 596 -9.19 7.18 25.54
N PRO A 597 -8.40 6.20 25.07
CA PRO A 597 -8.53 4.77 25.37
C PRO A 597 -7.96 4.43 26.76
N THR A 598 -8.60 3.51 27.46
CA THR A 598 -8.09 2.92 28.71
C THR A 598 -7.78 1.46 28.50
N ILE A 599 -6.51 1.07 28.63
CA ILE A 599 -6.07 -0.32 28.53
C ILE A 599 -5.94 -0.86 29.95
N ARG A 600 -6.58 -1.99 30.24
CA ARG A 600 -6.57 -2.62 31.56
C ARG A 600 -6.18 -4.08 31.46
N LEU A 601 -5.26 -4.50 32.33
CA LEU A 601 -4.83 -5.88 32.48
C LEU A 601 -5.53 -6.52 33.69
N PHE A 602 -6.07 -7.72 33.49
CA PHE A 602 -6.67 -8.58 34.52
C PHE A 602 -5.73 -9.77 34.76
N SER A 603 -5.09 -9.82 35.93
CA SER A 603 -4.00 -10.77 36.22
C SER A 603 -4.49 -12.20 36.43
N GLY A 604 -3.69 -13.19 36.04
CA GLY A 604 -3.93 -14.62 36.33
C GLY A 604 -3.61 -15.06 37.77
N LYS A 605 -3.09 -14.17 38.63
CA LYS A 605 -2.79 -14.48 40.04
C LYS A 605 -4.07 -14.46 40.90
N LEU A 606 -4.16 -15.34 41.89
CA LEU A 606 -5.26 -15.54 42.87
C LEU A 606 -5.78 -14.26 43.58
N THR A 607 -5.10 -13.12 43.45
CA THR A 607 -5.52 -11.83 44.04
C THR A 607 -6.50 -11.03 43.18
N ASN A 608 -6.90 -11.50 42.00
CA ASN A 608 -7.89 -10.87 41.11
C ASN A 608 -7.63 -9.36 40.85
N LYS A 609 -6.36 -8.97 40.73
CA LYS A 609 -5.96 -7.56 40.55
C LYS A 609 -6.13 -7.13 39.09
N ALA A 610 -6.84 -6.02 38.89
CA ALA A 610 -6.88 -5.29 37.64
C ALA A 610 -5.94 -4.08 37.71
N VAL A 611 -5.18 -3.83 36.65
CA VAL A 611 -4.17 -2.76 36.59
C VAL A 611 -4.28 -2.01 35.27
N ASP A 612 -4.38 -0.69 35.36
CA ASP A 612 -4.43 0.19 34.19
C ASP A 612 -3.03 0.42 33.61
N TYR A 613 -2.97 0.51 32.29
CA TYR A 613 -1.75 0.88 31.58
C TYR A 613 -1.31 2.29 32.01
N PRO A 614 -0.02 2.50 32.32
CA PRO A 614 0.45 3.81 32.77
C PRO A 614 0.21 4.91 31.72
N SER A 615 -0.38 6.03 32.13
CA SER A 615 -0.73 7.13 31.23
C SER A 615 0.47 7.85 30.61
N ASN A 616 1.66 7.71 31.21
CA ASN A 616 2.91 8.34 30.77
C ASN A 616 3.78 7.42 29.89
N TRP A 617 3.29 6.25 29.49
CA TRP A 617 4.00 5.32 28.62
C TRP A 617 3.57 5.48 27.16
N TRP A 618 4.49 5.14 26.25
CA TRP A 618 4.19 5.07 24.83
C TRP A 618 3.17 3.98 24.55
N ARG A 619 2.25 4.24 23.63
CA ARG A 619 1.15 3.34 23.26
C ARG A 619 1.45 2.55 21.98
N ASP A 620 2.73 2.30 21.71
CA ASP A 620 3.17 1.40 20.65
C ASP A 620 3.14 -0.07 21.12
N ALA A 621 3.03 -0.99 20.16
CA ALA A 621 2.93 -2.43 20.43
C ALA A 621 4.07 -2.96 21.29
N GLY A 622 5.31 -2.45 21.11
CA GLY A 622 6.48 -2.90 21.84
C GLY A 622 6.43 -2.51 23.32
N SER A 623 6.09 -1.26 23.61
CA SER A 623 5.93 -0.76 24.99
C SER A 623 4.82 -1.49 25.74
N MET A 624 3.67 -1.69 25.08
CA MET A 624 2.55 -2.42 25.68
C MET A 624 2.90 -3.90 25.91
N LYS A 625 3.52 -4.58 24.93
CA LYS A 625 3.99 -5.96 25.07
C LYS A 625 4.93 -6.11 26.27
N LYS A 626 5.88 -5.18 26.44
CA LYS A 626 6.80 -5.17 27.58
C LYS A 626 6.05 -5.08 28.90
N TRP A 627 5.08 -4.18 29.00
CA TRP A 627 4.25 -4.04 30.20
C TRP A 627 3.47 -5.32 30.51
N VAL A 628 2.74 -5.88 29.53
CA VAL A 628 1.97 -7.13 29.75
C VAL A 628 2.88 -8.26 30.23
N THR A 629 4.10 -8.35 29.67
CA THR A 629 5.12 -9.36 30.04
C THR A 629 5.57 -9.25 31.51
N GLU A 630 5.46 -8.08 32.14
CA GLU A 630 5.76 -7.90 33.58
C GLU A 630 4.70 -8.56 34.49
N TRP A 631 3.48 -8.75 33.98
CA TRP A 631 2.34 -9.27 34.74
C TRP A 631 2.04 -10.75 34.49
N LEU A 632 2.76 -11.38 33.55
CA LEU A 632 2.69 -12.81 33.33
C LEU A 632 3.16 -13.57 34.59
N PRO A 633 2.59 -14.75 34.88
CA PRO A 633 3.09 -15.61 35.94
C PRO A 633 4.58 -15.92 35.72
N SER A 634 5.34 -16.00 36.82
CA SER A 634 6.77 -16.36 36.77
C SER A 634 6.92 -17.71 36.08
N LEU A 635 7.85 -17.76 35.13
CA LEU A 635 8.21 -18.97 34.38
C LEU A 635 9.27 -19.80 35.13
N VAL A 636 9.76 -19.28 36.25
CA VAL A 636 10.75 -19.93 37.11
C VAL A 636 10.01 -20.68 38.20
N GLU A 637 10.00 -22.00 38.10
CA GLU A 637 9.37 -22.85 39.09
C GLU A 637 10.18 -22.83 40.39
N LYS A 638 9.53 -22.56 41.52
CA LYS A 638 10.17 -22.66 42.83
C LYS A 638 9.86 -24.05 43.39
N LEU A 639 10.87 -24.90 43.42
CA LEU A 639 10.72 -26.30 43.81
C LEU A 639 11.32 -26.53 45.20
N GLY A 640 10.56 -27.17 46.08
CA GLY A 640 10.99 -27.74 47.35
C GLY A 640 11.28 -29.24 47.22
N HIS A 641 10.66 -30.05 48.07
CA HIS A 641 10.89 -31.50 48.16
C HIS A 641 10.57 -32.26 46.85
N GLU A 642 9.66 -31.71 46.05
CA GLU A 642 9.18 -32.19 44.75
C GLU A 642 10.24 -32.14 43.64
N PHE A 643 11.36 -31.44 43.85
CA PHE A 643 12.45 -31.30 42.86
C PHE A 643 12.88 -32.62 42.22
N TYR A 644 13.06 -33.66 43.02
CA TYR A 644 13.54 -34.96 42.54
C TYR A 644 12.51 -35.65 41.64
N GLN A 645 11.21 -35.40 41.84
CA GLN A 645 10.16 -35.96 40.99
C GLN A 645 10.00 -35.14 39.71
N GLU A 646 9.92 -33.82 39.84
CA GLU A 646 9.64 -32.91 38.73
C GLU A 646 10.83 -32.75 37.78
N VAL A 647 12.06 -32.61 38.30
CA VAL A 647 13.26 -32.37 37.49
C VAL A 647 13.86 -33.67 36.98
N LEU A 648 14.03 -34.68 37.84
CA LEU A 648 14.67 -35.94 37.43
C LEU A 648 13.71 -36.91 36.73
N GLY A 649 12.41 -36.75 36.93
CA GLY A 649 11.37 -37.48 36.19
C GLY A 649 11.00 -36.85 34.85
N SER A 650 11.58 -35.68 34.53
CA SER A 650 11.22 -34.93 33.34
C SER A 650 11.77 -35.54 32.06
N THR A 651 10.98 -35.45 30.98
CA THR A 651 11.44 -35.74 29.61
C THR A 651 12.06 -34.52 28.93
N GLU A 652 12.06 -33.36 29.58
CA GLU A 652 12.62 -32.10 29.09
C GLU A 652 13.89 -31.73 29.86
N PRO A 653 14.86 -31.03 29.25
CA PRO A 653 16.01 -30.49 29.97
C PRO A 653 15.59 -29.42 31.00
N TRP A 654 16.33 -29.30 32.10
CA TRP A 654 16.11 -28.26 33.12
C TRP A 654 17.35 -27.41 33.37
N LEU A 655 17.19 -26.09 33.39
CA LEU A 655 18.15 -25.17 33.98
C LEU A 655 17.81 -24.95 35.46
N VAL A 656 18.73 -25.32 36.34
CA VAL A 656 18.50 -25.31 37.79
C VAL A 656 19.57 -24.49 38.49
N ASP A 657 19.16 -23.69 39.47
CA ASP A 657 20.06 -23.16 40.50
C ASP A 657 19.50 -23.40 41.90
N PHE A 658 20.39 -23.41 42.89
CA PHE A 658 20.04 -23.48 44.30
C PHE A 658 19.70 -22.10 44.84
N TYR A 659 18.51 -21.97 45.44
CA TYR A 659 18.00 -20.71 45.96
C TYR A 659 17.73 -20.79 47.46
N ALA A 660 18.27 -19.83 48.22
CA ALA A 660 17.99 -19.67 49.64
C ALA A 660 17.44 -18.24 49.92
N PRO A 661 16.26 -18.09 50.55
CA PRO A 661 15.63 -16.78 50.78
C PRO A 661 16.46 -15.83 51.67
N TRP A 662 17.36 -16.37 52.50
CA TRP A 662 18.23 -15.63 53.42
C TRP A 662 19.61 -15.31 52.82
N CYS A 663 19.92 -15.82 51.63
CA CYS A 663 21.19 -15.60 50.94
C CYS A 663 21.13 -14.32 50.10
N GLY A 664 21.82 -13.26 50.54
CA GLY A 664 21.81 -11.96 49.86
C GLY A 664 22.24 -12.01 48.39
N HIS A 665 23.24 -12.82 48.05
CA HIS A 665 23.70 -13.00 46.67
C HIS A 665 22.69 -13.77 45.81
N CYS A 666 22.00 -14.77 46.38
CA CYS A 666 20.99 -15.57 45.69
C CYS A 666 19.73 -14.73 45.38
N VAL A 667 19.34 -13.84 46.30
CA VAL A 667 18.24 -12.88 46.11
C VAL A 667 18.58 -11.83 45.05
N GLN A 668 19.84 -11.38 44.98
CA GLN A 668 20.30 -10.46 43.94
C GLN A 668 20.37 -11.10 42.55
N PHE A 669 20.58 -12.42 42.49
CA PHE A 669 20.73 -13.17 41.25
C PHE A 669 19.41 -13.70 40.66
N ALA A 670 18.39 -13.93 41.49
CA ALA A 670 17.07 -14.40 41.04
C ALA A 670 16.44 -13.62 39.87
N PRO A 671 16.57 -12.27 39.76
CA PRO A 671 16.11 -11.52 38.59
C PRO A 671 16.77 -11.93 37.27
N SER A 672 18.03 -12.37 37.29
CA SER A 672 18.73 -12.85 36.08
C SER A 672 18.14 -14.17 35.58
N PHE A 673 17.67 -15.03 36.47
CA PHE A 673 16.97 -16.28 36.12
C PHE A 673 15.61 -16.00 35.48
N GLU A 674 14.88 -15.02 35.99
CA GLU A 674 13.64 -14.55 35.36
C GLU A 674 13.88 -13.93 33.99
N GLN A 675 15.00 -13.23 33.80
CA GLN A 675 15.41 -12.74 32.48
C GLN A 675 15.72 -13.89 31.52
N VAL A 676 16.42 -14.94 31.97
CA VAL A 676 16.63 -16.15 31.15
C VAL A 676 15.30 -16.82 30.79
N ALA A 677 14.35 -16.85 31.71
CA ALA A 677 13.02 -17.42 31.45
C ALA A 677 12.18 -16.57 30.49
N LYS A 678 12.31 -15.24 30.55
CA LYS A 678 11.71 -14.33 29.56
C LYS A 678 12.38 -14.47 28.19
N LEU A 679 13.71 -14.56 28.15
CA LEU A 679 14.47 -14.82 26.92
C LEU A 679 14.13 -16.19 26.34
N LYS A 680 13.87 -17.20 27.17
CA LYS A 680 13.37 -18.52 26.76
C LYS A 680 12.08 -18.39 25.95
N LEU A 681 11.06 -17.66 26.46
CA LEU A 681 9.82 -17.42 25.71
C LEU A 681 10.07 -16.71 24.39
N GLU A 682 10.96 -15.72 24.37
CA GLU A 682 11.34 -15.03 23.14
C GLU A 682 12.02 -15.99 22.15
N THR A 683 12.91 -16.87 22.61
CA THR A 683 13.62 -17.84 21.74
C THR A 683 12.76 -19.03 21.29
N GLU A 684 11.85 -19.52 22.13
CA GLU A 684 10.88 -20.57 21.78
C GLU A 684 9.87 -20.05 20.76
N SER A 685 9.38 -18.82 20.96
CA SER A 685 8.45 -18.14 20.05
C SER A 685 9.06 -17.81 18.70
N LEU A 686 10.28 -17.27 18.66
CA LEU A 686 10.88 -16.79 17.40
C LEU A 686 11.58 -17.90 16.62
N TYR A 687 12.14 -18.92 17.28
CA TYR A 687 13.13 -19.82 16.67
C TYR A 687 12.86 -21.33 16.87
N GLY A 688 11.82 -21.71 17.63
CA GLY A 688 11.35 -23.09 17.71
C GLY A 688 12.34 -24.12 18.27
N GLN A 689 13.29 -23.68 19.11
CA GLN A 689 14.27 -24.51 19.81
C GLN A 689 13.61 -25.46 20.83
N PRO A 690 14.26 -26.58 21.21
CA PRO A 690 13.68 -27.51 22.17
C PRO A 690 13.50 -26.87 23.55
N ALA A 691 12.29 -27.04 24.10
CA ALA A 691 11.89 -26.47 25.36
C ALA A 691 12.72 -27.01 26.52
N PHE A 692 13.21 -26.13 27.39
CA PHE A 692 13.84 -26.48 28.66
C PHE A 692 13.15 -25.76 29.81
N LYS A 693 12.92 -26.44 30.93
CA LYS A 693 12.28 -25.83 32.10
C LYS A 693 13.31 -25.13 32.98
N ILE A 694 12.86 -24.18 33.79
CA ILE A 694 13.74 -23.38 34.65
C ILE A 694 13.22 -23.48 36.08
N ALA A 695 14.08 -23.90 37.00
CA ALA A 695 13.74 -24.01 38.41
C ALA A 695 14.75 -23.34 39.33
N LEU A 696 14.23 -22.81 40.44
CA LEU A 696 14.98 -22.50 41.63
C LEU A 696 14.64 -23.51 42.71
N PHE A 697 15.62 -24.30 43.13
CA PHE A 697 15.44 -25.30 44.17
C PHE A 697 15.71 -24.71 45.56
N CYS A 698 14.73 -24.82 46.46
CA CYS A 698 14.78 -24.27 47.82
C CYS A 698 14.72 -25.40 48.85
N TYR A 699 15.87 -25.77 49.42
CA TYR A 699 15.92 -26.77 50.49
C TYR A 699 15.87 -26.10 51.87
N SER A 700 14.71 -26.14 52.53
CA SER A 700 14.49 -25.52 53.84
C SER A 700 15.07 -26.31 55.03
N GLU A 701 15.72 -27.47 54.83
CA GLU A 701 16.18 -28.35 55.93
C GLU A 701 17.70 -28.64 55.97
N CYS A 702 18.55 -27.98 55.17
CA CYS A 702 20.01 -28.08 55.36
C CYS A 702 20.53 -26.96 56.28
N CYS A 703 20.33 -27.16 57.59
CA CYS A 703 20.89 -26.34 58.67
C CYS A 703 22.25 -26.83 59.18
N GLU A 704 23.01 -27.62 58.42
CA GLU A 704 24.42 -27.93 58.72
C GLU A 704 25.29 -27.81 57.46
N CYS A 705 25.54 -26.57 57.02
CA CYS A 705 26.70 -26.25 56.20
C CYS A 705 27.76 -25.55 57.08
N THR A 706 28.19 -26.24 58.13
CA THR A 706 29.35 -25.87 58.92
C THR A 706 30.48 -26.84 58.60
N SER A 707 31.52 -26.29 57.95
CA SER A 707 32.83 -26.89 57.65
C SER A 707 32.96 -27.79 56.40
N SER A 708 33.85 -27.35 55.51
CA SER A 708 34.41 -28.01 54.32
C SER A 708 33.56 -28.04 53.02
N SER A 709 33.80 -27.02 52.18
CA SER A 709 34.12 -27.17 50.74
C SER A 709 33.23 -27.98 49.76
N GLN A 710 31.98 -28.38 50.07
CA GLN A 710 31.18 -29.19 49.12
C GLN A 710 29.69 -28.85 48.91
N VAL A 711 29.25 -27.61 49.21
CA VAL A 711 28.07 -27.05 48.52
C VAL A 711 28.57 -25.96 47.59
N GLN A 712 29.09 -26.36 46.43
CA GLN A 712 29.25 -25.41 45.34
C GLN A 712 27.84 -24.95 44.96
N LEU A 713 27.57 -23.65 45.12
CA LEU A 713 26.47 -22.95 44.45
C LEU A 713 26.60 -23.24 42.95
N ALA A 714 25.99 -24.31 42.48
CA ALA A 714 26.18 -24.77 41.11
C ALA A 714 24.91 -24.45 40.35
N LEU A 715 25.07 -23.58 39.35
CA LEU A 715 24.15 -23.48 38.23
C LEU A 715 24.45 -24.68 37.33
N PHE A 716 23.44 -25.46 36.94
CA PHE A 716 23.64 -26.63 36.09
C PHE A 716 22.44 -26.89 35.18
N LEU A 717 22.71 -27.62 34.09
CA LEU A 717 21.72 -28.21 33.21
C LEU A 717 21.54 -29.68 33.58
N VAL A 718 20.29 -30.12 33.62
CA VAL A 718 19.93 -31.54 33.78
C VAL A 718 19.29 -32.01 32.48
N PHE A 719 19.86 -33.05 31.86
CA PHE A 719 19.28 -33.69 30.68
C PHE A 719 18.69 -35.06 31.03
N PRO A 720 17.52 -35.41 30.48
CA PRO A 720 17.07 -36.79 30.44
C PRO A 720 17.97 -37.59 29.49
N MET A 721 18.63 -38.64 29.97
CA MET A 721 19.50 -39.46 29.11
C MET A 721 18.67 -40.16 28.02
N ARG A 722 19.01 -39.91 26.75
CA ARG A 722 18.51 -40.66 25.60
C ARG A 722 19.39 -41.90 25.40
N THR A 723 18.95 -43.09 25.83
CA THR A 723 19.21 -44.38 25.15
C THR A 723 18.44 -45.52 25.81
N ASN A 724 18.09 -46.51 24.98
CA ASN A 724 17.11 -47.58 25.24
C ASN A 724 17.57 -48.73 26.17
N GLU A 725 18.63 -48.61 26.94
CA GLU A 725 19.04 -49.70 27.85
C GLU A 725 19.65 -49.16 29.16
N ARG A 726 19.00 -49.53 30.30
CA ARG A 726 19.44 -49.51 31.73
C ARG A 726 18.75 -48.46 32.65
N PRO A 727 18.73 -48.67 33.99
CA PRO A 727 17.57 -48.40 34.85
C PRO A 727 17.40 -46.93 35.25
N LEU A 728 16.14 -46.56 35.55
CA LEU A 728 15.68 -45.29 36.13
C LEU A 728 16.64 -44.77 37.22
N GLY A 729 17.11 -43.52 37.05
CA GLY A 729 17.89 -42.79 38.07
C GLY A 729 19.26 -42.25 37.64
N VAL A 730 19.66 -42.37 36.36
CA VAL A 730 20.92 -41.81 35.84
C VAL A 730 20.63 -40.61 34.95
N PHE A 731 21.08 -39.42 35.35
CA PHE A 731 20.91 -38.15 34.64
C PHE A 731 22.27 -37.57 34.25
N GLU A 732 22.33 -36.81 33.16
CA GLU A 732 23.53 -36.05 32.80
C GLU A 732 23.42 -34.64 33.38
N ARG A 733 24.29 -34.33 34.35
CA ARG A 733 24.43 -32.99 34.92
C ARG A 733 25.61 -32.30 34.26
N ILE A 734 25.35 -31.15 33.66
CA ILE A 734 26.38 -30.30 33.06
C ILE A 734 26.48 -29.03 33.91
N ASP A 735 27.61 -28.86 34.58
CA ASP A 735 27.85 -27.70 35.44
C ASP A 735 28.18 -26.44 34.63
N TYR A 736 27.63 -25.31 35.06
CA TYR A 736 27.94 -24.01 34.48
C TYR A 736 29.43 -23.68 34.67
N PRO A 737 30.14 -23.24 33.62
CA PRO A 737 31.56 -22.95 33.71
C PRO A 737 31.85 -21.89 34.78
N SER A 738 32.82 -22.16 35.67
CA SER A 738 33.15 -21.27 36.78
C SER A 738 33.77 -19.93 36.34
N ASN A 739 34.24 -19.84 35.10
CA ASN A 739 34.85 -18.65 34.49
C ASN A 739 33.87 -17.80 33.67
N TRP A 740 32.59 -18.16 33.61
CA TRP A 740 31.56 -17.40 32.90
C TRP A 740 30.82 -16.46 33.84
N TRP A 741 30.41 -15.31 33.32
CA TRP A 741 29.58 -14.35 34.05
C TRP A 741 28.21 -14.97 34.37
N ARG A 742 27.70 -14.73 35.57
CA ARG A 742 26.35 -15.14 35.98
C ARG A 742 25.35 -14.02 35.67
N ASP A 743 25.18 -13.75 34.38
CA ASP A 743 24.19 -12.82 33.84
C ASP A 743 23.31 -13.54 32.81
N ALA A 744 22.15 -12.95 32.49
CA ALA A 744 21.16 -13.59 31.62
C ALA A 744 21.71 -13.93 30.22
N GLY A 745 22.55 -13.07 29.63
CA GLY A 745 23.08 -13.28 28.29
C GLY A 745 24.15 -14.38 28.25
N SER A 746 25.00 -14.46 29.27
CA SER A 746 25.99 -15.54 29.39
C SER A 746 25.33 -16.89 29.66
N MET A 747 24.31 -16.94 30.52
CA MET A 747 23.54 -18.15 30.77
C MET A 747 22.78 -18.63 29.53
N GLN A 748 22.12 -17.72 28.81
CA GLN A 748 21.41 -18.05 27.58
C GLN A 748 22.35 -18.63 26.50
N ARG A 749 23.55 -18.04 26.33
CA ARG A 749 24.56 -18.56 25.40
C ARG A 749 25.00 -19.97 25.78
N TRP A 750 25.25 -20.20 27.06
CA TRP A 750 25.63 -21.52 27.53
C TRP A 750 24.50 -22.54 27.34
N VAL A 751 23.25 -22.22 27.71
CA VAL A 751 22.13 -23.15 27.52
C VAL A 751 21.94 -23.53 26.05
N THR A 752 21.99 -22.55 25.15
CA THR A 752 21.85 -22.79 23.70
C THR A 752 23.01 -23.59 23.10
N GLU A 753 24.18 -23.68 23.75
CA GLU A 753 25.26 -24.58 23.33
C GLU A 753 24.96 -26.07 23.54
N TRP A 754 24.15 -26.39 24.55
CA TRP A 754 23.88 -27.76 25.00
C TRP A 754 22.50 -28.28 24.59
N LEU A 755 21.58 -27.39 24.19
CA LEU A 755 20.30 -27.80 23.65
C LEU A 755 20.46 -28.47 22.27
N PRO A 756 19.63 -29.49 21.95
CA PRO A 756 19.59 -30.05 20.61
C PRO A 756 19.31 -28.96 19.56
N SER A 757 20.20 -28.80 18.59
CA SER A 757 20.04 -27.87 17.47
C SER A 757 19.78 -28.64 16.17
N LEU A 758 18.93 -28.10 15.31
CA LEU A 758 18.74 -28.61 13.94
C LEU A 758 19.90 -28.18 13.02
N VAL A 759 20.77 -27.29 13.49
CA VAL A 759 21.96 -26.81 12.80
C VAL A 759 23.19 -27.56 13.33
N GLU A 760 23.79 -28.37 12.46
CA GLU A 760 24.97 -29.17 12.78
C GLU A 760 26.22 -28.29 12.93
N LYS A 761 27.06 -28.54 13.94
CA LYS A 761 28.37 -27.89 14.04
C LYS A 761 29.38 -28.69 13.24
N LEU A 762 29.92 -28.11 12.17
CA LEU A 762 30.92 -28.77 11.31
C LEU A 762 32.27 -28.07 11.40
N GLY A 763 33.35 -28.84 11.28
CA GLY A 763 34.71 -28.35 11.19
C GLY A 763 35.42 -28.90 9.96
N HIS A 764 36.29 -29.89 10.17
CA HIS A 764 37.03 -30.55 9.09
C HIS A 764 36.13 -31.41 8.19
N GLU A 765 34.96 -31.79 8.68
CA GLU A 765 33.97 -32.63 8.02
C GLU A 765 33.30 -31.92 6.82
N PHE A 766 33.40 -30.58 6.73
CA PHE A 766 32.82 -29.77 5.65
C PHE A 766 33.10 -30.34 4.24
N TYR A 767 34.31 -30.82 3.99
CA TYR A 767 34.70 -31.37 2.68
C TYR A 767 34.01 -32.68 2.32
N GLN A 768 33.63 -33.47 3.32
CA GLN A 768 33.02 -34.77 3.13
C GLN A 768 31.49 -34.66 3.24
N GLU A 769 31.01 -34.08 4.33
CA GLU A 769 29.59 -33.98 4.67
C GLU A 769 28.83 -32.97 3.82
N VAL A 770 29.44 -31.84 3.45
CA VAL A 770 28.76 -30.82 2.64
C VAL A 770 29.13 -30.96 1.18
N LEU A 771 30.43 -30.87 0.85
CA LEU A 771 30.85 -30.86 -0.56
C LEU A 771 30.67 -32.22 -1.25
N GLY A 772 30.74 -33.33 -0.51
CA GLY A 772 30.52 -34.68 -1.03
C GLY A 772 29.07 -35.16 -0.97
N SER A 773 28.16 -34.38 -0.39
CA SER A 773 26.77 -34.77 -0.20
C SER A 773 25.95 -34.63 -1.49
N THR A 774 25.08 -35.61 -1.74
CA THR A 774 24.02 -35.54 -2.75
C THR A 774 22.77 -34.81 -2.24
N GLU A 775 22.67 -34.60 -0.92
CA GLU A 775 21.60 -33.82 -0.29
C GLU A 775 21.95 -32.33 -0.24
N PRO A 776 20.95 -31.43 -0.28
CA PRO A 776 21.17 -30.00 -0.19
C PRO A 776 21.52 -29.56 1.24
N TRP A 777 22.47 -28.63 1.35
CA TRP A 777 22.95 -28.05 2.60
C TRP A 777 22.89 -26.53 2.60
N LEU A 778 22.53 -25.95 3.73
CA LEU A 778 22.66 -24.53 4.01
C LEU A 778 23.69 -24.33 5.13
N VAL A 779 24.75 -23.56 4.86
CA VAL A 779 25.88 -23.41 5.79
C VAL A 779 26.06 -21.95 6.20
N ASP A 780 26.05 -21.69 7.51
CA ASP A 780 26.41 -20.40 8.12
C ASP A 780 27.89 -20.39 8.52
N PHE A 781 28.67 -19.51 7.89
CA PHE A 781 30.07 -19.27 8.22
C PHE A 781 30.18 -18.06 9.15
N TYR A 782 30.60 -18.31 10.39
CA TYR A 782 30.54 -17.31 11.47
C TYR A 782 31.84 -17.26 12.29
N ALA A 783 31.94 -16.27 13.18
CA ALA A 783 32.95 -16.21 14.23
C ALA A 783 32.29 -15.98 15.60
N PRO A 784 32.73 -16.61 16.71
CA PRO A 784 32.07 -16.50 18.01
C PRO A 784 32.04 -15.07 18.59
N TRP A 785 33.03 -14.24 18.26
CA TRP A 785 33.12 -12.85 18.72
C TRP A 785 32.36 -11.85 17.83
N CYS A 786 31.78 -12.29 16.72
CA CYS A 786 31.10 -11.43 15.76
C CYS A 786 29.68 -11.10 16.24
N GLY A 787 29.42 -9.83 16.60
CA GLY A 787 28.12 -9.38 17.09
C GLY A 787 26.96 -9.63 16.11
N HIS A 788 27.18 -9.42 14.81
CA HIS A 788 26.18 -9.72 13.77
C HIS A 788 25.87 -11.22 13.67
N CYS A 789 26.86 -12.07 13.92
CA CYS A 789 26.70 -13.52 13.91
C CYS A 789 25.88 -13.98 15.10
N VAL A 790 26.13 -13.41 16.28
CA VAL A 790 25.32 -13.64 17.48
C VAL A 790 23.86 -13.21 17.26
N GLN A 791 23.63 -12.10 16.56
CA GLN A 791 22.28 -11.63 16.22
C GLN A 791 21.59 -12.50 15.16
N PHE A 792 22.34 -13.06 14.20
CA PHE A 792 21.79 -13.85 13.10
C PHE A 792 21.55 -15.32 13.45
N ALA A 793 22.35 -15.90 14.36
CA ALA A 793 22.27 -17.32 14.71
C ALA A 793 20.85 -17.81 15.05
N PRO A 794 20.01 -17.05 15.80
CA PRO A 794 18.64 -17.47 16.05
C PRO A 794 17.79 -17.53 14.76
N SER A 795 17.87 -16.52 13.89
CA SER A 795 17.18 -16.52 12.59
C SER A 795 17.58 -17.72 11.72
N PHE A 796 18.85 -18.15 11.81
CA PHE A 796 19.35 -19.33 11.09
C PHE A 796 18.75 -20.64 11.62
N GLU A 797 18.51 -20.76 12.93
CA GLU A 797 17.81 -21.89 13.55
C GLU A 797 16.33 -21.96 13.10
N GLN A 798 15.67 -20.81 12.94
CA GLN A 798 14.31 -20.77 12.38
C GLN A 798 14.27 -21.25 10.94
N VAL A 799 15.25 -20.85 10.12
CA VAL A 799 15.41 -21.37 8.76
C VAL A 799 15.61 -22.89 8.79
N ALA A 800 16.38 -23.42 9.75
CA ALA A 800 16.53 -24.86 9.92
C ALA A 800 15.19 -25.57 10.15
N LYS A 801 14.36 -25.04 11.06
CA LYS A 801 13.03 -25.59 11.33
C LYS A 801 12.11 -25.53 10.09
N MET A 802 12.10 -24.41 9.37
CA MET A 802 11.27 -24.24 8.17
C MET A 802 11.68 -25.18 7.01
N LEU A 803 12.92 -25.65 7.01
CA LEU A 803 13.50 -26.54 6.00
C LEU A 803 13.74 -27.96 6.51
N GLU A 804 13.26 -28.30 7.70
CA GLU A 804 13.46 -29.61 8.33
C GLU A 804 13.01 -30.73 7.39
N GLY A 805 13.87 -31.74 7.25
CA GLY A 805 13.66 -32.88 6.34
C GLY A 805 13.79 -32.56 4.84
N LYS A 806 14.06 -31.31 4.44
CA LYS A 806 14.23 -30.89 3.04
C LYS A 806 15.65 -30.43 2.71
N VAL A 807 16.29 -29.74 3.65
CA VAL A 807 17.67 -29.22 3.54
C VAL A 807 18.35 -29.45 4.88
N ARG A 808 19.61 -29.89 4.86
CA ARG A 808 20.43 -30.01 6.08
C ARG A 808 21.12 -28.67 6.38
N LEU A 809 21.28 -28.33 7.65
CA LEU A 809 21.88 -27.06 8.04
C LEU A 809 23.11 -27.28 8.86
N ALA A 810 24.13 -26.45 8.61
CA ALA A 810 25.36 -26.47 9.38
C ALA A 810 25.85 -25.07 9.69
N LYS A 811 26.66 -24.96 10.74
CA LYS A 811 27.47 -23.78 11.03
C LYS A 811 28.93 -24.14 11.17
N ILE A 812 29.80 -23.27 10.66
CA ILE A 812 31.25 -23.43 10.68
C ILE A 812 31.88 -22.22 11.36
N ASP A 813 32.59 -22.48 12.45
CA ASP A 813 33.39 -21.49 13.16
C ASP A 813 34.69 -21.20 12.38
N CYS A 814 34.78 -20.01 11.81
CA CYS A 814 35.91 -19.59 10.99
C CYS A 814 37.17 -19.22 11.78
N ASP A 815 37.06 -18.97 13.09
CA ASP A 815 38.26 -18.81 13.94
C ASP A 815 38.90 -20.18 14.19
N GLN A 816 38.08 -21.19 14.44
CA GLN A 816 38.56 -22.54 14.71
C GLN A 816 38.96 -23.28 13.43
N TYR A 817 38.24 -23.08 12.33
CA TYR A 817 38.42 -23.79 11.06
C TYR A 817 38.64 -22.84 9.86
N PRO A 818 39.69 -22.00 9.86
CA PRO A 818 39.90 -20.97 8.84
C PRO A 818 40.05 -21.55 7.41
N GLY A 819 40.55 -22.79 7.29
CA GLY A 819 40.72 -23.45 6.00
C GLY A 819 39.39 -23.76 5.27
N ALA A 820 38.32 -24.07 6.01
CA ALA A 820 37.00 -24.28 5.41
C ALA A 820 36.44 -22.96 4.88
N CYS A 821 36.54 -21.88 5.66
CA CYS A 821 36.04 -20.55 5.30
C CYS A 821 36.83 -19.91 4.15
N GLN A 822 38.16 -20.10 4.12
CA GLN A 822 39.00 -19.66 3.00
C GLN A 822 38.63 -20.35 1.69
N THR A 823 38.38 -21.67 1.76
CA THR A 823 37.99 -22.48 0.59
C THR A 823 36.60 -22.09 0.06
N ALA A 824 35.67 -21.76 0.97
CA ALA A 824 34.35 -21.20 0.62
C ALA A 824 34.39 -19.71 0.23
N GLN A 825 35.58 -19.08 0.20
CA GLN A 825 35.79 -17.66 -0.11
C GLN A 825 34.95 -16.71 0.75
N VAL A 826 34.83 -17.00 2.04
CA VAL A 826 34.15 -16.15 3.02
C VAL A 826 35.01 -14.91 3.28
N ARG A 827 34.41 -13.71 3.13
CA ARG A 827 35.10 -12.42 3.30
C ARG A 827 34.56 -11.57 4.47
N ALA A 828 33.40 -11.92 4.99
CA ALA A 828 32.72 -11.23 6.08
C ALA A 828 31.85 -12.23 6.85
N TYR A 829 31.55 -11.94 8.11
CA TYR A 829 30.73 -12.79 8.97
C TYR A 829 29.46 -12.04 9.42
N PRO A 830 28.29 -12.70 9.51
CA PRO A 830 28.04 -14.07 9.02
C PRO A 830 27.96 -14.11 7.48
N SER A 831 28.29 -15.25 6.88
CA SER A 831 28.09 -15.51 5.45
C SER A 831 27.34 -16.83 5.26
N VAL A 832 26.23 -16.81 4.54
CA VAL A 832 25.40 -18.00 4.30
C VAL A 832 25.57 -18.52 2.88
N ARG A 833 25.80 -19.83 2.73
CA ARG A 833 25.97 -20.51 1.43
C ARG A 833 25.00 -21.67 1.29
N LEU A 834 24.33 -21.76 0.14
CA LEU A 834 23.53 -22.91 -0.27
C LEU A 834 24.36 -23.84 -1.17
N TYR A 835 24.35 -25.12 -0.85
CA TYR A 835 24.88 -26.23 -1.64
C TYR A 835 23.70 -27.10 -2.05
N VAL A 836 23.47 -27.30 -3.34
CA VAL A 836 22.24 -27.94 -3.86
C VAL A 836 22.31 -29.47 -3.90
N GLY A 837 23.48 -30.04 -3.60
CA GLY A 837 23.77 -31.47 -3.71
C GLY A 837 24.60 -31.79 -4.96
N ALA A 838 25.52 -32.75 -4.84
CA ALA A 838 26.28 -33.29 -5.98
C ALA A 838 25.39 -34.13 -6.91
N SER A 839 25.65 -34.08 -8.21
CA SER A 839 24.89 -34.84 -9.22
C SER A 839 24.96 -36.36 -9.05
N HIS A 840 26.12 -36.87 -8.61
CA HIS A 840 26.34 -38.29 -8.37
C HIS A 840 27.20 -38.51 -7.12
N GLN A 841 27.00 -39.68 -6.48
CA GLN A 841 27.75 -40.09 -5.30
C GLN A 841 29.25 -40.22 -5.64
N GLY A 842 30.09 -39.45 -4.95
CA GLY A 842 31.55 -39.40 -5.18
C GLY A 842 32.07 -38.18 -5.94
N GLN A 843 31.18 -37.34 -6.50
CA GLN A 843 31.53 -36.04 -7.07
C GLN A 843 31.45 -34.94 -5.99
N ARG A 844 32.41 -34.00 -5.99
CA ARG A 844 32.39 -32.85 -5.07
C ARG A 844 31.77 -31.62 -5.73
N GLN A 845 30.92 -30.92 -4.97
CA GLN A 845 30.36 -29.62 -5.33
C GLN A 845 31.43 -28.51 -5.27
N GLU A 846 31.15 -27.39 -5.93
CA GLU A 846 32.01 -26.20 -5.81
C GLU A 846 32.00 -25.66 -4.38
N ALA A 847 33.20 -25.44 -3.82
CA ALA A 847 33.35 -25.06 -2.42
C ALA A 847 32.75 -23.68 -2.08
N THR A 848 32.64 -22.79 -3.06
CA THR A 848 32.11 -21.43 -2.91
C THR A 848 30.62 -21.39 -2.60
N GLY A 849 29.85 -22.40 -3.04
CA GLY A 849 28.39 -22.46 -2.90
C GLY A 849 27.66 -21.25 -3.50
N ILE A 850 26.33 -21.26 -3.43
CA ILE A 850 25.49 -20.14 -3.86
C ILE A 850 25.35 -19.16 -2.68
N PRO A 851 25.82 -17.91 -2.78
CA PRO A 851 25.73 -16.95 -1.68
C PRO A 851 24.29 -16.45 -1.47
N ILE A 852 23.86 -16.37 -0.21
CA ILE A 852 22.59 -15.77 0.17
C ILE A 852 22.86 -14.45 0.91
N GLN A 853 22.30 -13.36 0.39
CA GLN A 853 22.54 -12.00 0.90
C GLN A 853 21.56 -11.60 2.02
N SER A 854 20.36 -12.20 2.03
CA SER A 854 19.35 -11.89 3.05
C SER A 854 19.65 -12.63 4.34
N GLN A 855 19.39 -11.95 5.46
CA GLN A 855 19.38 -12.55 6.80
C GLN A 855 17.95 -12.80 7.31
N HIS A 856 16.92 -12.49 6.50
CA HIS A 856 15.52 -12.67 6.86
C HIS A 856 15.03 -14.10 6.54
N PRO A 857 14.48 -14.85 7.53
CA PRO A 857 14.14 -16.27 7.39
C PRO A 857 13.25 -16.61 6.18
N GLU A 858 12.15 -15.88 5.98
CA GLU A 858 11.22 -16.15 4.87
C GLU A 858 11.85 -15.93 3.51
N THR A 859 12.65 -14.87 3.36
CA THR A 859 13.36 -14.57 2.11
C THR A 859 14.37 -15.66 1.79
N ILE A 860 15.10 -16.14 2.81
CA ILE A 860 16.06 -17.24 2.67
C ILE A 860 15.32 -18.52 2.23
N VAL A 861 14.23 -18.89 2.90
CA VAL A 861 13.44 -20.08 2.59
C VAL A 861 12.82 -20.02 1.19
N ASN A 862 12.27 -18.87 0.80
CA ASN A 862 11.68 -18.68 -0.52
C ASN A 862 12.73 -18.78 -1.63
N PHE A 863 13.89 -18.16 -1.43
CA PHE A 863 15.04 -18.29 -2.33
C PHE A 863 15.43 -19.77 -2.50
N ILE A 864 15.65 -20.49 -1.39
CA ILE A 864 16.04 -21.91 -1.43
C ILE A 864 14.99 -22.77 -2.14
N LYS A 865 13.69 -22.58 -1.84
CA LYS A 865 12.60 -23.31 -2.50
C LYS A 865 12.60 -23.07 -4.01
N GLN A 866 12.79 -21.84 -4.46
CA GLN A 866 12.84 -21.51 -5.89
C GLN A 866 14.08 -22.12 -6.56
N THR A 867 15.26 -21.98 -5.95
CA THR A 867 16.51 -22.52 -6.48
C THR A 867 16.47 -24.05 -6.58
N LEU A 868 16.00 -24.75 -5.55
CA LEU A 868 15.87 -26.21 -5.59
C LEU A 868 14.85 -26.69 -6.63
N ARG A 869 13.74 -25.97 -6.84
CA ARG A 869 12.76 -26.29 -7.91
C ARG A 869 13.37 -26.16 -9.30
N GLN A 870 14.13 -25.09 -9.56
CA GLN A 870 14.81 -24.89 -10.84
C GLN A 870 15.90 -25.95 -11.07
N HIS A 871 16.65 -26.29 -10.02
CA HIS A 871 17.70 -27.31 -10.11
C HIS A 871 17.11 -28.71 -10.33
N LYS A 872 15.95 -29.03 -9.74
CA LYS A 872 15.25 -30.30 -9.96
C LYS A 872 14.71 -30.44 -11.38
N LYS A 873 14.12 -29.37 -11.95
CA LYS A 873 13.72 -29.34 -13.37
C LYS A 873 14.91 -29.57 -14.31
N ARG A 874 16.05 -28.92 -14.03
CA ARG A 874 17.27 -29.10 -14.82
C ARG A 874 17.79 -30.54 -14.78
N PHE A 875 17.69 -31.22 -13.64
CA PHE A 875 18.04 -32.66 -13.54
C PHE A 875 17.05 -33.57 -14.28
N GLU A 876 15.77 -33.22 -14.31
CA GLU A 876 14.76 -33.96 -15.08
C GLU A 876 14.90 -33.74 -16.60
N ASP A 877 15.42 -32.58 -17.03
CA ASP A 877 15.67 -32.26 -18.45
C ASP A 877 17.04 -32.77 -18.98
N GLU A 878 18.01 -33.07 -18.09
CA GLU A 878 19.36 -33.58 -18.44
C GLU A 878 19.45 -35.14 -18.39
N LEU A 879 18.37 -35.84 -18.01
CA LEU A 879 18.19 -37.31 -18.07
C LEU A 879 17.37 -37.72 -19.30
#